data_AF-A0A2H3IZ65-F1
#
_entry.id   AF-A0A2H3IZ65-F1
#
_cell.length_a   1.000
_cell.length_b   1.000
_cell.length_c   1.000
_cell.angle_alpha   90.00
_cell.angle_beta   90.00
_cell.angle_gamma   90.00
#
_symmetry.space_group_name_H-M   'P 1'
#
loop_
_entity.id
_entity.type
_entity.pdbx_description
1 polymer ?
#
loop_
_entity_poly.entity_id
_entity_poly.type
_entity_poly.pdbx_seq_one_letter_code
_entity_poly.pdbx_strand_id
1 'polypeptide(L)'
;MYLIMIFAWLVAYVAASGHKVRHVPRNDSKPTQTAPRTVGYFGNWDIYGSAPYYITNIPGSNLTHLIYSFANVNSTTGEVYLSDTWADLQYPYPGDDNTATGNNIYGNIKQLYLWKKQQRNLKTLLSIGGGTYSTNFVPVLANDTLRQRFAVSAVTLLANLGFDGLDIDYESVSSSVQAQQFVDLLKKTRTALDSFAANISASPFSLSFASPGGSSFYDLLDFSAMDQYLDFWNFMGYAYTGSWNTYSGHQASLYNSTTNPLSTPVDTHTGILYYISEGVTPNKINLGCPLYGTSFNNTSGPGTTFDGIGTLGTNGAAGLWNYNSLPLPGFNATTYNLPDIGASYSYDPVKGYMISYDTAKIAAVKAQYVLDMGLGGTMWWEVSQDKTDDSSLIGTTVNTYGGQSALDQTLNHLNYSTSVYDNLRAGFPGETIKNSTATSTSTTATVTPRWTSSVTSTLVEPSTVPDCTEYHLVVSGDTCSKIESEYGITNDEFAQWNPYSGSSCENLWLGFYVCVQGPTISTTSSAPATTTATTTAAPSPTEPSTISSCTNYHLVVSEDTCYSIETKYGITADEFSQWNPYIGSDCMNLWLGFYICVQGPTSSTTSSAPVASSASAISSSIPMTIPATTTTTTSTSAIAPPSPTEPSTISSCTDYHLVVSGDTCYSIEQTYNITPEQFNTWNPYVGSDCNSLWLSFYICVGASSTDSLD
;
A
#
# COMPACT_ATOMS: atom_id res chain seq x y z
N MET A 1 -59.24 -6.73 1.58
CA MET A 1 -59.18 -7.16 3.00
C MET A 1 -57.94 -8.03 3.30
N TYR A 2 -57.46 -8.85 2.36
CA TYR A 2 -56.21 -9.63 2.51
C TYR A 2 -54.90 -8.80 2.44
N LEU A 3 -54.89 -7.63 1.78
CA LEU A 3 -53.72 -6.73 1.76
C LEU A 3 -53.45 -6.00 3.09
N ILE A 4 -54.46 -5.85 3.95
CA ILE A 4 -54.34 -5.11 5.22
C ILE A 4 -53.74 -6.01 6.32
N MET A 5 -53.90 -7.34 6.21
CA MET A 5 -53.33 -8.28 7.19
C MET A 5 -51.82 -8.52 7.01
N ILE A 6 -51.29 -8.39 5.78
CA ILE A 6 -49.84 -8.57 5.52
C ILE A 6 -49.04 -7.37 6.05
N PHE A 7 -49.60 -6.15 5.96
CA PHE A 7 -48.99 -4.96 6.54
C PHE A 7 -48.95 -5.01 8.07
N ALA A 8 -49.96 -5.61 8.71
CA ALA A 8 -49.99 -5.78 10.16
C ALA A 8 -48.96 -6.80 10.68
N TRP A 9 -48.57 -7.79 9.86
CA TRP A 9 -47.55 -8.78 10.23
C TRP A 9 -46.12 -8.25 10.08
N LEU A 10 -45.85 -7.41 9.07
CA LEU A 10 -44.54 -6.79 8.89
C LEU A 10 -44.20 -5.79 10.01
N VAL A 11 -45.20 -5.01 10.46
CA VAL A 11 -45.03 -4.05 11.57
C VAL A 11 -44.80 -4.77 12.91
N ALA A 12 -45.38 -5.96 13.11
CA ALA A 12 -45.15 -6.75 14.31
C ALA A 12 -43.75 -7.40 14.37
N TYR A 13 -43.15 -7.74 13.22
CA TYR A 13 -41.79 -8.29 13.15
C TYR A 13 -40.72 -7.21 13.36
N VAL A 14 -40.95 -6.01 12.82
CA VAL A 14 -40.08 -4.83 13.04
C VAL A 14 -40.16 -4.32 14.48
N ALA A 15 -41.29 -4.49 15.17
CA ALA A 15 -41.39 -4.12 16.59
C ALA A 15 -40.63 -5.06 17.56
N ALA A 16 -40.29 -6.28 17.12
CA ALA A 16 -39.56 -7.26 17.93
C ALA A 16 -38.03 -7.18 17.79
N SER A 17 -37.53 -6.45 16.79
CA SER A 17 -36.12 -6.15 16.57
C SER A 17 -35.94 -4.66 16.83
N GLY A 18 -35.27 -4.27 17.91
CA GLY A 18 -35.21 -2.89 18.44
C GLY A 18 -34.61 -1.79 17.54
N HIS A 19 -34.61 -1.93 16.22
CA HIS A 19 -34.14 -0.93 15.26
C HIS A 19 -35.28 0.04 14.92
N LYS A 20 -35.20 1.25 15.48
CA LYS A 20 -36.05 2.36 15.05
C LYS A 20 -35.61 2.81 13.66
N VAL A 21 -36.25 2.31 12.62
CA VAL A 21 -36.17 2.93 11.28
C VAL A 21 -36.83 4.31 11.40
N ARG A 22 -36.02 5.38 11.45
CA ARG A 22 -36.53 6.73 11.27
C ARG A 22 -36.99 6.88 9.83
N HIS A 23 -38.27 7.17 9.63
CA HIS A 23 -38.78 7.59 8.33
C HIS A 23 -38.09 8.90 7.94
N VAL A 24 -37.16 8.85 6.99
CA VAL A 24 -36.63 10.03 6.33
C VAL A 24 -37.72 10.56 5.38
N PRO A 25 -38.22 11.80 5.56
CA PRO A 25 -39.15 12.40 4.61
C PRO A 25 -38.49 12.47 3.23
N ARG A 26 -39.23 12.16 2.16
CA ARG A 26 -38.81 12.54 0.80
C ARG A 26 -38.66 14.05 0.78
N ASN A 27 -37.43 14.53 0.69
CA ASN A 27 -37.17 15.93 0.45
C ASN A 27 -37.32 16.16 -1.06
N ASP A 28 -38.44 16.73 -1.48
CA ASP A 28 -38.76 17.00 -2.89
C ASP A 28 -37.93 18.15 -3.49
N SER A 29 -37.04 18.78 -2.71
CA SER A 29 -36.02 19.70 -3.22
C SER A 29 -34.78 18.93 -3.67
N LYS A 30 -34.47 18.97 -4.98
CA LYS A 30 -33.18 18.48 -5.50
C LYS A 30 -32.03 19.05 -4.65
N PRO A 31 -31.12 18.23 -4.11
CA PRO A 31 -29.92 18.72 -3.44
C PRO A 31 -29.21 19.74 -4.34
N THR A 32 -28.71 20.84 -3.77
CA THR A 32 -27.82 21.75 -4.50
C THR A 32 -26.58 20.97 -4.91
N GLN A 33 -26.49 20.65 -6.21
CA GLN A 33 -25.42 19.83 -6.75
C GLN A 33 -24.10 20.61 -6.70
N THR A 34 -23.17 20.11 -5.89
CA THR A 34 -21.76 20.50 -5.97
C THR A 34 -21.14 19.90 -7.24
N ALA A 35 -20.13 20.57 -7.81
CA ALA A 35 -19.41 20.05 -8.96
C ALA A 35 -18.87 18.63 -8.66
N PRO A 36 -19.17 17.61 -9.50
CA PRO A 36 -18.81 16.23 -9.20
C PRO A 36 -17.31 15.99 -9.27
N ARG A 37 -16.84 15.05 -8.45
CA ARG A 37 -15.51 14.47 -8.53
C ARG A 37 -15.48 13.34 -9.57
N THR A 38 -14.32 13.18 -10.19
CA THR A 38 -13.99 11.97 -10.93
C THR A 38 -12.66 11.49 -10.39
N VAL A 39 -12.72 10.42 -9.60
CA VAL A 39 -11.60 9.83 -8.87
C VAL A 39 -11.13 8.59 -9.62
N GLY A 40 -9.83 8.41 -9.80
CA GLY A 40 -9.25 7.18 -10.33
C GLY A 40 -8.17 6.65 -9.41
N TYR A 41 -8.08 5.33 -9.26
CA TYR A 41 -6.95 4.66 -8.64
C TYR A 41 -5.90 4.29 -9.70
N PHE A 42 -4.62 4.37 -9.35
CA PHE A 42 -3.49 3.90 -10.15
C PHE A 42 -2.60 3.03 -9.27
N GLY A 43 -2.34 1.79 -9.67
CA GLY A 43 -1.43 0.89 -8.96
C GLY A 43 0.01 1.16 -9.33
N ASN A 44 0.91 1.26 -8.36
CA ASN A 44 2.33 1.43 -8.62
C ASN A 44 2.93 0.25 -9.42
N TRP A 45 2.29 -0.92 -9.35
CA TRP A 45 2.61 -2.10 -10.14
C TRP A 45 2.21 -1.99 -11.62
N ASP A 46 1.38 -1.03 -12.03
CA ASP A 46 0.87 -0.92 -13.40
C ASP A 46 1.97 -0.59 -14.41
N ILE A 47 3.12 -0.08 -13.94
CA ILE A 47 4.29 0.19 -14.81
C ILE A 47 5.02 -1.07 -15.28
N TYR A 48 4.64 -2.24 -14.77
CA TYR A 48 5.24 -3.54 -15.09
C TYR A 48 4.36 -4.38 -16.02
N GLY A 49 4.78 -5.62 -16.26
CA GLY A 49 4.05 -6.60 -17.04
C GLY A 49 4.26 -6.47 -18.55
N SER A 50 3.51 -7.26 -19.31
CA SER A 50 3.62 -7.32 -20.77
C SER A 50 2.95 -6.13 -21.49
N ALA A 51 2.10 -5.39 -20.77
CA ALA A 51 1.41 -4.20 -21.25
C ALA A 51 1.47 -3.10 -20.16
N PRO A 52 2.65 -2.50 -19.94
CA PRO A 52 2.83 -1.50 -18.89
C PRO A 52 1.99 -0.26 -19.16
N TYR A 53 1.48 0.32 -18.08
CA TYR A 53 0.68 1.53 -18.08
C TYR A 53 1.29 2.54 -17.12
N TYR A 54 1.72 3.67 -17.67
CA TYR A 54 2.46 4.69 -16.96
C TYR A 54 1.57 5.87 -16.57
N ILE A 55 2.02 6.68 -15.61
CA ILE A 55 1.35 7.93 -15.23
C ILE A 55 1.13 8.86 -16.44
N THR A 56 2.03 8.82 -17.42
CA THR A 56 1.95 9.62 -18.67
C THR A 56 0.92 9.10 -19.68
N ASN A 57 0.31 7.93 -19.44
CA ASN A 57 -0.78 7.38 -20.24
C ASN A 57 -2.16 7.82 -19.76
N ILE A 58 -2.26 8.30 -18.51
CA ILE A 58 -3.53 8.68 -17.89
C ILE A 58 -4.14 9.88 -18.63
N PRO A 59 -5.42 9.84 -19.03
CA PRO A 59 -6.13 11.01 -19.53
C PRO A 59 -6.48 11.95 -18.37
N GLY A 60 -5.47 12.59 -17.76
CA GLY A 60 -5.59 13.34 -16.50
C GLY A 60 -6.66 14.42 -16.51
N SER A 61 -6.99 15.01 -17.67
CA SER A 61 -8.02 16.05 -17.80
C SER A 61 -9.43 15.58 -17.45
N ASN A 62 -9.66 14.26 -17.43
CA ASN A 62 -10.93 13.66 -17.05
C ASN A 62 -10.99 13.30 -15.56
N LEU A 63 -9.96 13.62 -14.78
CA LEU A 63 -9.89 13.32 -13.35
C LEU A 63 -9.80 14.61 -12.54
N THR A 64 -10.40 14.59 -11.35
CA THR A 64 -10.18 15.61 -10.31
C THR A 64 -9.29 15.09 -9.19
N HIS A 65 -9.24 13.77 -9.00
CA HIS A 65 -8.37 13.11 -8.04
C HIS A 65 -7.77 11.86 -8.67
N LEU A 66 -6.47 11.68 -8.51
CA LEU A 66 -5.75 10.45 -8.84
C LEU A 66 -5.14 9.89 -7.55
N ILE A 67 -5.61 8.72 -7.14
CA ILE A 67 -5.20 8.05 -5.92
C ILE A 67 -4.11 7.03 -6.27
N TYR A 68 -2.94 7.19 -5.66
CA TYR A 68 -1.74 6.37 -5.90
C TYR A 68 -1.68 5.21 -4.92
N SER A 69 -1.75 3.98 -5.43
CA SER A 69 -1.90 2.75 -4.67
C SER A 69 -0.66 1.85 -4.77
N PHE A 70 -0.17 1.20 -3.72
CA PHE A 70 -0.50 1.43 -2.30
C PHE A 70 0.79 1.63 -1.51
N ALA A 71 0.74 2.53 -0.52
CA ALA A 71 1.64 2.43 0.62
C ALA A 71 1.18 1.29 1.55
N ASN A 72 2.14 0.70 2.26
CA ASN A 72 1.89 -0.31 3.28
C ASN A 72 2.05 0.29 4.68
N VAL A 73 1.60 -0.43 5.69
CA VAL A 73 1.80 -0.10 7.11
C VAL A 73 2.58 -1.23 7.79
N ASN A 74 3.57 -0.87 8.60
CA ASN A 74 4.29 -1.81 9.44
C ASN A 74 3.42 -2.16 10.65
N SER A 75 3.07 -3.43 10.78
CA SER A 75 2.16 -3.93 11.80
C SER A 75 2.72 -3.86 13.23
N THR A 76 4.03 -3.76 13.39
CA THR A 76 4.72 -3.69 14.69
C THR A 76 4.97 -2.24 15.11
N THR A 77 5.40 -1.39 14.17
CA THR A 77 5.78 0.00 14.48
C THR A 77 4.68 1.01 14.19
N GLY A 78 3.67 0.66 13.39
CA GLY A 78 2.63 1.57 12.92
C GLY A 78 3.10 2.53 11.83
N GLU A 79 4.33 2.41 11.34
CA GLU A 79 4.87 3.27 10.29
C GLU A 79 4.26 2.97 8.92
N VAL A 80 3.82 4.02 8.23
CA VAL A 80 3.42 3.96 6.83
C VAL A 80 4.65 4.14 5.94
N TYR A 81 4.82 3.26 4.95
CA TYR A 81 5.96 3.24 4.05
C TYR A 81 5.56 2.87 2.61
N LEU A 82 6.40 3.25 1.65
CA LEU A 82 6.21 2.95 0.22
C LEU A 82 6.44 1.46 -0.06
N SER A 83 5.54 0.82 -0.82
CA SER A 83 5.65 -0.61 -1.11
C SER A 83 6.68 -0.93 -2.20
N ASP A 84 6.96 0.01 -3.10
CA ASP A 84 7.86 -0.18 -4.24
C ASP A 84 8.62 1.10 -4.57
N THR A 85 9.75 1.30 -3.88
CA THR A 85 10.58 2.49 -4.10
C THR A 85 11.16 2.60 -5.51
N TRP A 86 11.23 1.51 -6.28
CA TRP A 86 11.67 1.59 -7.68
C TRP A 86 10.61 2.30 -8.52
N ALA A 87 9.38 1.79 -8.53
CA ALA A 87 8.27 2.40 -9.24
C ALA A 87 7.98 3.82 -8.75
N ASP A 88 7.99 3.99 -7.43
CA ASP A 88 7.59 5.23 -6.78
C ASP A 88 8.62 6.34 -7.01
N LEU A 89 9.91 6.08 -6.78
CA LEU A 89 10.94 7.12 -6.63
C LEU A 89 12.08 7.07 -7.65
N GLN A 90 12.30 5.93 -8.32
CA GLN A 90 13.57 5.70 -9.05
C GLN A 90 13.37 5.48 -10.55
N TYR A 91 12.21 4.97 -10.97
CA TYR A 91 11.95 4.61 -12.36
C TYR A 91 12.25 5.80 -13.29
N PRO A 92 13.16 5.63 -14.27
CA PRO A 92 13.65 6.74 -15.08
C PRO A 92 12.68 7.06 -16.22
N TYR A 93 11.80 8.04 -16.03
CA TYR A 93 10.91 8.48 -17.10
C TYR A 93 11.68 9.25 -18.19
N PRO A 94 11.21 9.24 -19.45
CA PRO A 94 11.86 9.97 -20.54
C PRO A 94 12.08 11.46 -20.24
N GLY A 95 13.34 11.85 -20.13
CA GLY A 95 13.76 13.23 -19.85
C GLY A 95 14.14 13.51 -18.40
N ASP A 96 14.13 12.49 -17.54
CA ASP A 96 14.71 12.59 -16.20
C ASP A 96 16.24 12.67 -16.28
N ASP A 97 16.81 13.67 -15.59
CA ASP A 97 18.25 13.77 -15.40
C ASP A 97 18.66 13.00 -14.14
N ASN A 98 18.86 11.69 -14.28
CA ASN A 98 19.32 10.83 -13.19
C ASN A 98 20.78 11.08 -12.76
N THR A 99 21.45 12.07 -13.34
CA THR A 99 22.80 12.51 -12.94
C THR A 99 22.79 13.76 -12.05
N ALA A 100 21.61 14.35 -11.82
CA ALA A 100 21.46 15.53 -10.99
C ALA A 100 21.95 15.27 -9.55
N THR A 101 22.86 16.13 -9.07
CA THR A 101 23.35 16.08 -7.69
C THR A 101 22.27 16.47 -6.70
N GLY A 102 22.35 15.94 -5.46
CA GLY A 102 21.40 16.23 -4.39
C GLY A 102 20.46 15.07 -4.10
N ASN A 103 19.54 15.27 -3.16
CA ASN A 103 18.53 14.28 -2.82
C ASN A 103 17.31 14.48 -3.73
N ASN A 104 17.24 13.73 -4.83
CA ASN A 104 16.24 13.93 -5.89
C ASN A 104 15.31 12.72 -6.02
N ILE A 105 14.06 12.95 -6.40
CA ILE A 105 13.10 11.88 -6.75
C ILE A 105 12.72 11.89 -8.23
N TYR A 106 12.41 10.70 -8.73
CA TYR A 106 11.95 10.40 -10.08
C TYR A 106 10.67 9.55 -9.98
N GLY A 107 10.57 8.50 -10.80
CA GLY A 107 9.48 7.53 -10.72
C GLY A 107 8.10 8.14 -10.93
N ASN A 108 7.10 7.40 -10.52
CA ASN A 108 5.70 7.81 -10.61
C ASN A 108 5.43 9.07 -9.81
N ILE A 109 6.08 9.27 -8.65
CA ILE A 109 5.88 10.45 -7.80
C ILE A 109 6.23 11.74 -8.53
N LYS A 110 7.36 11.76 -9.25
CA LYS A 110 7.72 12.91 -10.10
C LYS A 110 6.65 13.18 -11.15
N GLN A 111 6.18 12.15 -11.86
CA GLN A 111 5.18 12.33 -12.92
C GLN A 111 3.83 12.83 -12.37
N LEU A 112 3.42 12.36 -11.20
CA LEU A 112 2.22 12.85 -10.50
C LEU A 112 2.32 14.35 -10.19
N TYR A 113 3.46 14.80 -9.66
CA TYR A 113 3.69 16.22 -9.40
C TYR A 113 3.68 17.05 -10.69
N LEU A 114 4.30 16.55 -11.77
CA LEU A 114 4.28 17.24 -13.07
C LEU A 114 2.87 17.35 -13.66
N TRP A 115 2.02 16.32 -13.48
CA TRP A 115 0.60 16.37 -13.80
C TRP A 115 -0.11 17.48 -13.03
N LYS A 116 0.11 17.56 -11.71
CA LYS A 116 -0.46 18.61 -10.86
C LYS A 116 -0.09 20.02 -11.32
N LYS A 117 1.15 20.23 -11.76
CA LYS A 117 1.59 21.52 -12.32
C LYS A 117 0.81 21.90 -13.58
N GLN A 118 0.60 20.92 -14.47
CA GLN A 118 -0.10 21.15 -15.74
C GLN A 118 -1.62 21.32 -15.52
N GLN A 119 -2.20 20.56 -14.61
CA GLN A 119 -3.63 20.52 -14.33
C GLN A 119 -3.90 20.90 -12.88
N ARG A 120 -4.12 22.19 -12.65
CA ARG A 120 -4.23 22.74 -11.30
C ARG A 120 -5.45 22.27 -10.52
N ASN A 121 -6.45 21.65 -11.16
CA ASN A 121 -7.62 21.06 -10.52
C ASN A 121 -7.49 19.54 -10.25
N LEU A 122 -6.38 18.91 -10.66
CA LEU A 122 -6.08 17.51 -10.39
C LEU A 122 -5.34 17.39 -9.05
N LYS A 123 -5.92 16.67 -8.10
CA LYS A 123 -5.32 16.35 -6.80
C LYS A 123 -4.73 14.95 -6.83
N THR A 124 -3.62 14.71 -6.15
CA THR A 124 -3.08 13.36 -5.98
C THR A 124 -3.13 12.95 -4.51
N LEU A 125 -3.62 11.75 -4.22
CA LEU A 125 -3.66 11.22 -2.85
C LEU A 125 -2.78 9.97 -2.77
N LEU A 126 -2.12 9.75 -1.63
CA LEU A 126 -1.46 8.48 -1.34
C LEU A 126 -2.48 7.54 -0.68
N SER A 127 -2.75 6.39 -1.28
CA SER A 127 -3.59 5.36 -0.67
C SER A 127 -2.75 4.41 0.17
N ILE A 128 -3.22 4.13 1.38
CA ILE A 128 -2.54 3.28 2.37
C ILE A 128 -3.42 2.07 2.63
N GLY A 129 -2.90 0.87 2.33
CA GLY A 129 -3.61 -0.38 2.54
C GLY A 129 -3.95 -1.12 1.25
N GLY A 130 -5.25 -1.32 1.02
CA GLY A 130 -5.79 -2.23 0.01
C GLY A 130 -5.93 -3.66 0.54
N GLY A 131 -6.68 -4.50 -0.16
CA GLY A 131 -6.97 -5.87 0.27
C GLY A 131 -5.74 -6.70 0.72
N THR A 132 -4.59 -6.54 0.07
CA THR A 132 -3.35 -7.27 0.44
C THR A 132 -2.74 -6.79 1.77
N TYR A 133 -2.73 -5.48 2.02
CA TYR A 133 -2.06 -4.89 3.19
C TYR A 133 -3.01 -4.64 4.36
N SER A 134 -4.31 -4.86 4.18
CA SER A 134 -5.33 -4.63 5.20
C SER A 134 -5.09 -5.40 6.51
N THR A 135 -4.47 -6.58 6.46
CA THR A 135 -4.14 -7.35 7.68
C THR A 135 -3.17 -6.61 8.61
N ASN A 136 -2.33 -5.72 8.08
CA ASN A 136 -1.36 -4.96 8.86
C ASN A 136 -2.02 -3.84 9.68
N PHE A 137 -3.25 -3.42 9.36
CA PHE A 137 -3.99 -2.44 10.15
C PHE A 137 -4.44 -3.00 11.50
N VAL A 138 -4.70 -4.31 11.62
CA VAL A 138 -5.28 -4.89 12.85
C VAL A 138 -4.47 -4.56 14.11
N PRO A 139 -3.15 -4.84 14.19
CA PRO A 139 -2.35 -4.48 15.36
C PRO A 139 -2.18 -2.96 15.53
N VAL A 140 -2.12 -2.21 14.42
CA VAL A 140 -2.02 -0.75 14.44
C VAL A 140 -3.27 -0.13 15.06
N LEU A 141 -4.46 -0.59 14.65
CA LEU A 141 -5.73 -0.17 15.22
C LEU A 141 -5.85 -0.55 16.69
N ALA A 142 -5.30 -1.69 17.11
CA ALA A 142 -5.37 -2.12 18.51
C ALA A 142 -4.56 -1.23 19.47
N ASN A 143 -3.59 -0.45 18.99
CA ASN A 143 -2.63 0.28 19.82
C ASN A 143 -2.61 1.79 19.52
N ASP A 144 -2.89 2.62 20.54
CA ASP A 144 -2.97 4.09 20.39
C ASP A 144 -1.68 4.72 19.84
N THR A 145 -0.54 4.23 20.29
CA THR A 145 0.74 4.77 19.86
C THR A 145 1.05 4.40 18.42
N LEU A 146 0.67 3.19 17.98
CA LEU A 146 0.82 2.80 16.58
C LEU A 146 -0.14 3.60 15.68
N ARG A 147 -1.36 3.90 16.12
CA ARG A 147 -2.26 4.83 15.40
C ARG A 147 -1.66 6.24 15.27
N GLN A 148 -0.97 6.72 16.30
CA GLN A 148 -0.27 8.00 16.25
C GLN A 148 0.93 7.96 15.28
N ARG A 149 1.72 6.88 15.30
CA ARG A 149 2.85 6.70 14.38
C ARG A 149 2.37 6.59 12.93
N PHE A 150 1.25 5.91 12.69
CA PHE A 150 0.59 5.86 11.38
C PHE A 150 0.28 7.26 10.88
N ALA A 151 -0.44 8.05 11.68
CA ALA A 151 -0.87 9.39 11.29
C ALA A 151 0.32 10.28 10.91
N VAL A 152 1.40 10.26 11.71
CA VAL A 152 2.55 11.12 11.42
C VAL A 152 3.39 10.63 10.26
N SER A 153 3.72 9.33 10.19
CA SER A 153 4.49 8.78 9.06
C SER A 153 3.77 8.95 7.72
N ALA A 154 2.43 8.78 7.69
CA ALA A 154 1.62 9.04 6.50
C ALA A 154 1.69 10.51 6.05
N VAL A 155 1.58 11.46 6.97
CA VAL A 155 1.68 12.90 6.66
C VAL A 155 3.11 13.28 6.26
N THR A 156 4.14 12.63 6.82
CA THR A 156 5.54 12.80 6.41
C THR A 156 5.74 12.37 4.96
N LEU A 157 5.19 11.21 4.54
CA LEU A 157 5.21 10.82 3.14
C LEU A 157 4.46 11.81 2.25
N LEU A 158 3.26 12.25 2.65
CA LEU A 158 2.52 13.28 1.92
C LEU A 158 3.35 14.55 1.70
N ALA A 159 3.98 15.05 2.75
CA ALA A 159 4.78 16.27 2.72
C ALA A 159 6.02 16.13 1.83
N ASN A 160 6.69 14.97 1.89
CA ASN A 160 7.90 14.73 1.13
C ASN A 160 7.63 14.42 -0.34
N LEU A 161 6.52 13.75 -0.65
CA LEU A 161 6.20 13.23 -1.98
C LEU A 161 5.21 14.11 -2.75
N GLY A 162 4.73 15.20 -2.14
CA GLY A 162 3.93 16.21 -2.84
C GLY A 162 2.48 15.80 -3.07
N PHE A 163 1.85 15.06 -2.15
CA PHE A 163 0.45 14.66 -2.25
C PHE A 163 -0.52 15.72 -1.68
N ASP A 164 -1.72 15.81 -2.25
CA ASP A 164 -2.82 16.69 -1.81
C ASP A 164 -3.69 16.06 -0.72
N GLY A 165 -3.43 14.81 -0.34
CA GLY A 165 -4.16 14.14 0.70
C GLY A 165 -3.77 12.69 0.89
N LEU A 166 -4.49 12.03 1.78
CA LEU A 166 -4.35 10.61 2.10
C LEU A 166 -5.67 9.91 1.84
N ASP A 167 -5.59 8.70 1.31
CA ASP A 167 -6.69 7.75 1.21
C ASP A 167 -6.35 6.55 2.10
N ILE A 168 -7.30 6.09 2.90
CA ILE A 168 -7.13 4.89 3.70
C ILE A 168 -8.01 3.81 3.12
N ASP A 169 -7.43 2.63 2.87
CA ASP A 169 -8.15 1.48 2.34
C ASP A 169 -7.92 0.28 3.26
N TYR A 170 -8.78 0.17 4.28
CA TYR A 170 -8.77 -0.92 5.24
C TYR A 170 -9.98 -1.83 5.00
N GLU A 171 -9.72 -3.04 4.52
CA GLU A 171 -10.70 -4.05 4.10
C GLU A 171 -10.63 -5.30 5.01
N SER A 172 -11.36 -5.37 6.11
CA SER A 172 -12.27 -4.35 6.64
C SER A 172 -12.37 -4.38 8.16
N VAL A 173 -13.01 -3.34 8.72
CA VAL A 173 -13.45 -3.31 10.11
C VAL A 173 -14.31 -4.54 10.40
N SER A 174 -13.89 -5.33 11.40
CA SER A 174 -14.51 -6.63 11.73
C SER A 174 -15.24 -6.65 13.07
N SER A 175 -15.21 -5.56 13.83
CA SER A 175 -15.92 -5.43 15.11
C SER A 175 -16.18 -3.96 15.47
N SER A 176 -17.12 -3.73 16.39
CA SER A 176 -17.38 -2.39 16.93
C SER A 176 -16.17 -1.77 17.65
N VAL A 177 -15.30 -2.61 18.24
CA VAL A 177 -14.04 -2.14 18.85
C VAL A 177 -13.09 -1.62 17.76
N GLN A 178 -12.92 -2.38 16.68
CA GLN A 178 -12.13 -1.91 15.53
C GLN A 178 -12.74 -0.67 14.88
N ALA A 179 -14.07 -0.54 14.84
CA ALA A 179 -14.73 0.65 14.32
C ALA A 179 -14.35 1.91 15.12
N GLN A 180 -14.39 1.84 16.46
CA GLN A 180 -13.97 2.94 17.33
C GLN A 180 -12.49 3.27 17.19
N GLN A 181 -11.64 2.23 17.08
CA GLN A 181 -10.20 2.41 16.84
C GLN A 181 -9.92 3.05 15.48
N PHE A 182 -10.71 2.70 14.46
CA PHE A 182 -10.59 3.29 13.14
C PHE A 182 -11.02 4.75 13.12
N VAL A 183 -12.09 5.11 13.84
CA VAL A 183 -12.48 6.52 14.07
C VAL A 183 -11.32 7.29 14.71
N ASP A 184 -10.66 6.73 15.72
CA ASP A 184 -9.52 7.37 16.38
C ASP A 184 -8.30 7.51 15.45
N LEU A 185 -8.03 6.51 14.60
CA LEU A 185 -7.02 6.61 13.54
C LEU A 185 -7.33 7.78 12.59
N LEU A 186 -8.56 7.87 12.09
CA LEU A 186 -9.01 8.96 11.21
C LEU A 186 -8.85 10.32 11.87
N LYS A 187 -9.24 10.45 13.15
CA LYS A 187 -9.08 11.66 13.93
C LYS A 187 -7.62 12.09 14.03
N LYS A 188 -6.71 11.16 14.35
CA LYS A 188 -5.26 11.44 14.48
C LYS A 188 -4.69 11.86 13.12
N THR A 189 -5.04 11.16 12.05
CA THR A 189 -4.61 11.49 10.68
C THR A 189 -5.10 12.87 10.25
N ARG A 190 -6.39 13.19 10.46
CA ARG A 190 -6.96 14.52 10.19
C ARG A 190 -6.23 15.61 10.97
N THR A 191 -5.96 15.38 12.25
CA THR A 191 -5.24 16.32 13.12
C THR A 191 -3.81 16.57 12.62
N ALA A 192 -3.11 15.52 12.19
CA ALA A 192 -1.76 15.64 11.63
C ALA A 192 -1.75 16.41 10.30
N LEU A 193 -2.71 16.14 9.41
CA LEU A 193 -2.88 16.88 8.14
C LEU A 193 -3.16 18.37 8.39
N ASP A 194 -4.05 18.70 9.33
CA ASP A 194 -4.41 20.09 9.65
C ASP A 194 -3.22 20.84 10.27
N SER A 195 -2.45 20.16 11.13
CA SER A 195 -1.24 20.73 11.73
C SER A 195 -0.17 21.01 10.68
N PHE A 196 0.02 20.09 9.73
CA PHE A 196 0.93 20.30 8.60
C PHE A 196 0.48 21.47 7.71
N ALA A 197 -0.80 21.50 7.33
CA ALA A 197 -1.36 22.59 6.52
C ALA A 197 -1.15 23.96 7.19
N ALA A 198 -1.40 24.06 8.50
CA ALA A 198 -1.16 25.27 9.26
C ALA A 198 0.32 25.68 9.26
N ASN A 199 1.25 24.73 9.45
CA ASN A 199 2.69 24.99 9.47
C ASN A 199 3.19 25.62 8.15
N ILE A 200 2.72 25.12 7.01
CA ILE A 200 3.11 25.65 5.70
C ILE A 200 2.16 26.71 5.15
N SER A 201 1.19 27.17 5.94
CA SER A 201 0.15 28.14 5.54
C SER A 201 -0.62 27.73 4.27
N ALA A 202 -0.93 26.44 4.13
CA ALA A 202 -1.68 25.88 3.01
C ALA A 202 -3.17 25.72 3.36
N SER A 203 -4.00 25.53 2.32
CA SER A 203 -5.37 25.04 2.50
C SER A 203 -5.38 23.61 3.11
N PRO A 204 -6.51 23.15 3.66
CA PRO A 204 -6.61 21.79 4.17
C PRO A 204 -6.32 20.73 3.10
N PHE A 205 -5.50 19.74 3.45
CA PHE A 205 -5.28 18.53 2.65
C PHE A 205 -6.46 17.56 2.78
N SER A 206 -6.71 16.74 1.76
CA SER A 206 -7.82 15.78 1.75
C SER A 206 -7.55 14.52 2.59
N LEU A 207 -8.59 13.98 3.22
CA LEU A 207 -8.61 12.64 3.80
C LEU A 207 -9.81 11.86 3.26
N SER A 208 -9.58 10.71 2.63
CA SER A 208 -10.63 9.83 2.13
C SER A 208 -10.53 8.41 2.66
N PHE A 209 -11.63 7.66 2.50
CA PHE A 209 -11.73 6.26 2.86
C PHE A 209 -12.36 5.45 1.72
N ALA A 210 -11.68 4.40 1.28
CA ALA A 210 -12.26 3.35 0.45
C ALA A 210 -13.19 2.49 1.31
N SER A 211 -14.49 2.66 1.11
CA SER A 211 -15.51 2.14 2.03
C SER A 211 -16.30 0.98 1.41
N PRO A 212 -16.65 -0.05 2.19
CA PRO A 212 -17.18 -1.29 1.66
C PRO A 212 -18.59 -1.16 1.09
N GLY A 213 -18.87 -1.86 -0.01
CA GLY A 213 -20.20 -1.87 -0.64
C GLY A 213 -21.15 -2.96 -0.13
N GLY A 214 -20.70 -3.90 0.70
CA GLY A 214 -21.49 -5.02 1.22
C GLY A 214 -21.86 -4.85 2.70
N SER A 215 -23.11 -5.17 3.07
CA SER A 215 -23.67 -4.86 4.39
C SER A 215 -22.95 -5.54 5.55
N SER A 216 -22.45 -6.75 5.34
CA SER A 216 -21.66 -7.48 6.34
C SER A 216 -20.41 -6.72 6.82
N PHE A 217 -19.96 -5.72 6.07
CA PHE A 217 -18.80 -4.89 6.39
C PHE A 217 -19.20 -3.48 6.82
N TYR A 218 -20.11 -2.83 6.09
CA TYR A 218 -20.47 -1.44 6.40
C TYR A 218 -21.38 -1.29 7.64
N ASP A 219 -22.14 -2.33 8.02
CA ASP A 219 -23.01 -2.30 9.21
C ASP A 219 -22.21 -2.17 10.54
N LEU A 220 -20.90 -2.34 10.49
CA LEU A 220 -19.99 -2.24 11.62
C LEU A 220 -19.40 -0.83 11.80
N LEU A 221 -19.52 0.05 10.80
CA LEU A 221 -18.88 1.37 10.79
C LEU A 221 -19.67 2.37 11.64
N ASP A 222 -18.94 3.28 12.31
CA ASP A 222 -19.56 4.44 12.97
C ASP A 222 -19.53 5.65 12.01
N PHE A 223 -20.49 5.68 11.10
CA PHE A 223 -20.58 6.68 10.04
C PHE A 223 -20.50 8.11 10.55
N SER A 224 -21.27 8.43 11.59
CA SER A 224 -21.32 9.78 12.15
C SER A 224 -19.99 10.20 12.79
N ALA A 225 -19.31 9.26 13.45
CA ALA A 225 -18.01 9.53 14.05
C ALA A 225 -16.90 9.62 13.01
N MET A 226 -17.00 8.87 11.90
CA MET A 226 -16.03 8.89 10.81
C MET A 226 -16.20 10.11 9.89
N ASP A 227 -17.44 10.46 9.52
CA ASP A 227 -17.73 11.46 8.48
C ASP A 227 -17.11 12.82 8.80
N GLN A 228 -17.07 13.22 10.08
CA GLN A 228 -16.49 14.50 10.49
C GLN A 228 -14.99 14.66 10.16
N TYR A 229 -14.26 13.57 9.94
CA TYR A 229 -12.83 13.59 9.62
C TYR A 229 -12.52 13.39 8.14
N LEU A 230 -13.48 12.89 7.37
CA LEU A 230 -13.31 12.56 5.96
C LEU A 230 -13.78 13.73 5.09
N ASP A 231 -13.06 14.02 4.01
CA ASP A 231 -13.52 14.92 2.95
C ASP A 231 -14.50 14.22 2.02
N PHE A 232 -14.26 12.93 1.74
CA PHE A 232 -15.16 12.08 0.96
C PHE A 232 -14.93 10.58 1.23
N TRP A 233 -15.96 9.81 0.88
CA TRP A 233 -16.02 8.35 0.93
C TRP A 233 -15.97 7.83 -0.50
N ASN A 234 -15.06 6.90 -0.78
CA ASN A 234 -15.06 6.16 -2.03
C ASN A 234 -15.83 4.86 -1.79
N PHE A 235 -17.14 4.85 -2.07
CA PHE A 235 -17.98 3.67 -1.87
C PHE A 235 -17.68 2.62 -2.93
N MET A 236 -17.13 1.46 -2.54
CA MET A 236 -16.74 0.39 -3.46
C MET A 236 -17.97 -0.35 -4.00
N GLY A 237 -18.61 0.25 -5.01
CA GLY A 237 -19.84 -0.22 -5.66
C GLY A 237 -19.63 -1.37 -6.64
N TYR A 238 -18.72 -2.29 -6.34
CA TYR A 238 -18.30 -3.39 -7.21
C TYR A 238 -17.88 -4.63 -6.39
N ALA A 239 -17.43 -5.69 -7.08
CA ALA A 239 -17.09 -6.97 -6.48
C ALA A 239 -18.25 -7.62 -5.67
N TYR A 240 -19.51 -7.37 -6.05
CA TYR A 240 -20.68 -7.96 -5.39
C TYR A 240 -20.85 -9.45 -5.65
N THR A 241 -20.33 -9.93 -6.78
CA THR A 241 -20.40 -11.34 -7.17
C THR A 241 -19.07 -11.84 -7.71
N GLY A 242 -18.68 -13.05 -7.32
CA GLY A 242 -17.45 -13.71 -7.74
C GLY A 242 -17.48 -15.21 -7.44
N SER A 243 -16.29 -15.81 -7.27
CA SER A 243 -16.13 -17.26 -7.05
C SER A 243 -16.76 -17.78 -5.75
N TRP A 244 -16.99 -16.89 -4.78
CA TRP A 244 -17.61 -17.21 -3.49
C TRP A 244 -19.14 -17.33 -3.54
N ASN A 245 -19.78 -17.00 -4.67
CA ASN A 245 -21.23 -17.09 -4.82
C ASN A 245 -21.67 -18.46 -5.36
N THR A 246 -22.92 -18.83 -5.09
CA THR A 246 -23.57 -20.01 -5.69
C THR A 246 -24.09 -19.75 -7.11
N TYR A 247 -24.50 -18.51 -7.38
CA TYR A 247 -25.07 -18.10 -8.66
C TYR A 247 -24.18 -17.04 -9.30
N SER A 248 -24.04 -17.11 -10.62
CA SER A 248 -23.43 -16.04 -11.42
C SER A 248 -24.30 -14.79 -11.32
N GLY A 249 -23.71 -13.60 -11.34
CA GLY A 249 -24.46 -12.38 -11.12
C GLY A 249 -23.76 -11.12 -11.60
N HIS A 250 -24.38 -9.99 -11.27
CA HIS A 250 -23.89 -8.66 -11.62
C HIS A 250 -22.95 -8.16 -10.54
N GLN A 251 -21.68 -7.95 -10.89
CA GLN A 251 -20.65 -7.60 -9.91
C GLN A 251 -20.76 -6.16 -9.39
N ALA A 252 -21.56 -5.30 -10.03
CA ALA A 252 -21.63 -3.86 -9.73
C ALA A 252 -23.01 -3.27 -10.09
N SER A 253 -24.10 -3.99 -9.81
CA SER A 253 -25.47 -3.51 -10.07
C SER A 253 -25.85 -2.31 -9.21
N LEU A 254 -26.46 -1.29 -9.83
CA LEU A 254 -27.03 -0.16 -9.11
C LEU A 254 -28.22 -0.57 -8.24
N TYR A 255 -29.12 -1.39 -8.77
CA TYR A 255 -30.35 -1.79 -8.10
C TYR A 255 -30.53 -3.30 -8.09
N ASN A 256 -31.25 -3.80 -7.10
CA ASN A 256 -31.70 -5.19 -7.07
C ASN A 256 -32.71 -5.48 -8.21
N SER A 257 -32.54 -6.61 -8.90
CA SER A 257 -33.47 -7.09 -9.90
C SER A 257 -34.69 -7.75 -9.28
N THR A 258 -35.87 -7.18 -9.51
CA THR A 258 -37.14 -7.78 -9.05
C THR A 258 -37.54 -9.01 -9.85
N THR A 259 -37.04 -9.16 -11.08
CA THR A 259 -37.37 -10.26 -11.99
C THR A 259 -36.34 -11.39 -11.95
N ASN A 260 -35.10 -11.10 -11.56
CA ASN A 260 -34.03 -12.08 -11.38
C ASN A 260 -33.19 -11.78 -10.12
N PRO A 261 -33.77 -11.89 -8.91
CA PRO A 261 -33.09 -11.47 -7.67
C PRO A 261 -31.83 -12.26 -7.35
N LEU A 262 -31.69 -13.49 -7.85
CA LEU A 262 -30.46 -14.30 -7.67
C LEU A 262 -29.25 -13.70 -8.40
N SER A 263 -29.47 -12.85 -9.40
CA SER A 263 -28.39 -12.18 -10.14
C SER A 263 -27.83 -10.94 -9.44
N THR A 264 -28.53 -10.41 -8.43
CA THR A 264 -28.19 -9.19 -7.71
C THR A 264 -28.30 -9.40 -6.20
N PRO A 265 -27.44 -10.27 -5.61
CA PRO A 265 -27.48 -10.55 -4.17
C PRO A 265 -27.12 -9.33 -3.31
N VAL A 266 -26.39 -8.36 -3.89
CA VAL A 266 -26.03 -7.06 -3.31
C VAL A 266 -26.26 -6.00 -4.39
N ASP A 267 -26.65 -4.79 -3.99
CA ASP A 267 -26.83 -3.64 -4.89
C ASP A 267 -26.32 -2.34 -4.25
N THR A 268 -25.86 -1.42 -5.11
CA THR A 268 -25.29 -0.13 -4.70
C THR A 268 -26.31 0.80 -4.05
N HIS A 269 -27.54 0.83 -4.55
CA HIS A 269 -28.54 1.78 -4.08
C HIS A 269 -28.90 1.54 -2.61
N THR A 270 -29.06 0.28 -2.21
CA THR A 270 -29.29 -0.11 -0.82
C THR A 270 -28.15 0.37 0.09
N GLY A 271 -26.89 0.13 -0.29
CA GLY A 271 -25.72 0.55 0.50
C GLY A 271 -25.61 2.08 0.62
N ILE A 272 -25.79 2.81 -0.47
CA ILE A 272 -25.73 4.28 -0.45
C ILE A 272 -26.84 4.88 0.41
N LEU A 273 -28.07 4.36 0.30
CA LEU A 273 -29.16 4.83 1.17
C LEU A 273 -28.89 4.54 2.64
N TYR A 274 -28.23 3.43 2.96
CA TYR A 274 -27.83 3.11 4.32
C TYR A 274 -26.81 4.12 4.86
N TYR A 275 -25.75 4.43 4.10
CA TYR A 275 -24.76 5.45 4.47
C TYR A 275 -25.43 6.80 4.76
N ILE A 276 -26.35 7.22 3.89
CA ILE A 276 -27.08 8.47 4.05
C ILE A 276 -27.99 8.42 5.28
N SER A 277 -28.66 7.29 5.55
CA SER A 277 -29.51 7.15 6.73
C SER A 277 -28.74 7.14 8.05
N GLU A 278 -27.49 6.67 8.03
CA GLU A 278 -26.56 6.70 9.16
C GLU A 278 -25.79 8.02 9.29
N GLY A 279 -26.09 9.01 8.45
CA GLY A 279 -25.67 10.40 8.61
C GLY A 279 -24.54 10.86 7.69
N VAL A 280 -24.09 10.04 6.74
CA VAL A 280 -23.12 10.49 5.72
C VAL A 280 -23.77 11.51 4.81
N THR A 281 -23.09 12.63 4.57
CA THR A 281 -23.58 13.65 3.65
C THR A 281 -23.50 13.14 2.19
N PRO A 282 -24.59 13.15 1.40
CA PRO A 282 -24.60 12.56 0.05
C PRO A 282 -23.47 13.06 -0.86
N ASN A 283 -23.17 14.36 -0.87
CA ASN A 283 -22.14 14.97 -1.71
C ASN A 283 -20.69 14.62 -1.30
N LYS A 284 -20.51 13.84 -0.23
CA LYS A 284 -19.24 13.25 0.18
C LYS A 284 -19.08 11.83 -0.32
N ILE A 285 -20.12 11.18 -0.84
CA ILE A 285 -20.04 9.81 -1.34
C ILE A 285 -19.69 9.84 -2.83
N ASN A 286 -18.54 9.30 -3.19
CA ASN A 286 -18.22 8.97 -4.58
C ASN A 286 -18.64 7.52 -4.85
N LEU A 287 -19.37 7.29 -5.94
CA LEU A 287 -19.72 5.93 -6.38
C LEU A 287 -18.52 5.28 -7.06
N GLY A 288 -17.93 4.28 -6.42
CA GLY A 288 -16.92 3.40 -7.01
C GLY A 288 -17.49 2.48 -8.08
N CYS A 289 -16.82 2.43 -9.22
CA CYS A 289 -17.17 1.64 -10.39
C CYS A 289 -15.96 0.81 -10.85
N PRO A 290 -16.16 -0.42 -11.37
CA PRO A 290 -15.07 -1.26 -11.84
C PRO A 290 -14.68 -0.89 -13.29
N LEU A 291 -13.38 -0.91 -13.57
CA LEU A 291 -12.81 -0.93 -14.93
C LEU A 291 -12.38 -2.35 -15.34
N TYR A 292 -13.01 -3.36 -14.75
CA TYR A 292 -12.82 -4.77 -15.08
C TYR A 292 -14.14 -5.54 -15.15
N GLY A 293 -14.07 -6.75 -15.67
CA GLY A 293 -15.14 -7.73 -15.69
C GLY A 293 -14.81 -8.98 -14.88
N THR A 294 -15.81 -9.56 -14.23
CA THR A 294 -15.73 -10.86 -13.55
C THR A 294 -16.43 -11.92 -14.38
N SER A 295 -15.75 -13.02 -14.70
CA SER A 295 -16.32 -14.11 -15.50
C SER A 295 -16.91 -15.25 -14.69
N PHE A 296 -17.82 -16.00 -15.33
CA PHE A 296 -18.46 -17.19 -14.80
C PHE A 296 -18.53 -18.25 -15.91
N ASN A 297 -17.97 -19.44 -15.65
CA ASN A 297 -17.96 -20.58 -16.58
C ASN A 297 -19.20 -21.45 -16.40
N ASN A 298 -19.57 -22.16 -17.47
CA ASN A 298 -20.64 -23.16 -17.47
C ASN A 298 -21.95 -22.66 -16.85
N THR A 299 -22.28 -21.39 -17.10
CA THR A 299 -23.51 -20.75 -16.63
C THR A 299 -24.51 -20.60 -17.77
N SER A 300 -25.80 -20.64 -17.44
CA SER A 300 -26.88 -20.30 -18.38
C SER A 300 -27.15 -18.79 -18.46
N GLY A 301 -26.40 -17.98 -17.71
CA GLY A 301 -26.55 -16.53 -17.59
C GLY A 301 -26.76 -16.08 -16.14
N PRO A 302 -27.01 -14.77 -15.92
CA PRO A 302 -27.12 -14.20 -14.58
C PRO A 302 -28.21 -14.89 -13.74
N GLY A 303 -27.96 -15.09 -12.45
CA GLY A 303 -28.87 -15.75 -11.51
C GLY A 303 -28.91 -17.27 -11.62
N THR A 304 -28.01 -17.88 -12.41
CA THR A 304 -27.91 -19.34 -12.56
C THR A 304 -26.58 -19.87 -12.02
N THR A 305 -26.55 -21.15 -11.66
CA THR A 305 -25.34 -21.81 -11.16
C THR A 305 -24.23 -21.78 -12.20
N PHE A 306 -22.99 -21.80 -11.74
CA PHE A 306 -21.79 -21.75 -12.59
C PHE A 306 -20.73 -22.73 -12.03
N ASP A 307 -19.69 -23.00 -12.81
CA ASP A 307 -18.59 -23.89 -12.44
C ASP A 307 -17.25 -23.13 -12.53
N GLY A 308 -16.95 -22.40 -11.46
CA GLY A 308 -15.77 -21.54 -11.36
C GLY A 308 -15.83 -20.27 -12.21
N ILE A 309 -14.94 -19.34 -11.90
CA ILE A 309 -14.81 -18.07 -12.63
C ILE A 309 -13.87 -18.17 -13.84
N GLY A 310 -13.33 -19.36 -14.10
CA GLY A 310 -12.34 -19.63 -15.14
C GLY A 310 -10.90 -19.56 -14.62
N THR A 311 -9.97 -20.12 -15.39
CA THR A 311 -8.53 -20.11 -15.12
C THR A 311 -7.78 -19.04 -15.93
N LEU A 312 -8.48 -18.39 -16.87
CA LEU A 312 -7.95 -17.32 -17.69
C LEU A 312 -8.38 -15.96 -17.14
N GLY A 313 -7.59 -14.94 -17.42
CA GLY A 313 -7.88 -13.55 -17.13
C GLY A 313 -6.73 -12.65 -17.57
N THR A 314 -6.89 -11.35 -17.40
CA THR A 314 -5.84 -10.39 -17.75
C THR A 314 -4.67 -10.53 -16.78
N ASN A 315 -3.44 -10.54 -17.29
CA ASN A 315 -2.21 -10.67 -16.51
C ASN A 315 -2.19 -11.87 -15.55
N GLY A 316 -2.88 -12.97 -15.90
CA GLY A 316 -2.93 -14.18 -15.08
C GLY A 316 -3.95 -14.13 -13.92
N ALA A 317 -4.70 -13.04 -13.76
CA ALA A 317 -5.74 -12.93 -12.74
C ALA A 317 -6.99 -13.73 -13.14
N ALA A 318 -7.03 -15.00 -12.74
CA ALA A 318 -8.11 -15.93 -13.09
C ALA A 318 -9.52 -15.35 -12.83
N GLY A 319 -10.32 -15.29 -13.89
CA GLY A 319 -11.69 -14.82 -13.87
C GLY A 319 -11.88 -13.30 -13.89
N LEU A 320 -10.79 -12.52 -13.92
CA LEU A 320 -10.83 -11.06 -14.00
C LEU A 320 -10.28 -10.58 -15.35
N TRP A 321 -11.02 -9.68 -15.99
CA TRP A 321 -10.67 -9.15 -17.31
C TRP A 321 -10.67 -7.63 -17.31
N ASN A 322 -9.58 -7.00 -17.73
CA ASN A 322 -9.53 -5.55 -17.88
C ASN A 322 -10.59 -5.11 -18.90
N TYR A 323 -11.29 -4.01 -18.64
CA TYR A 323 -12.34 -3.49 -19.53
C TYR A 323 -11.81 -3.19 -20.94
N ASN A 324 -10.57 -2.72 -21.04
CA ASN A 324 -9.89 -2.48 -22.33
C ASN A 324 -9.67 -3.73 -23.18
N SER A 325 -9.80 -4.92 -22.59
CA SER A 325 -9.75 -6.21 -23.29
C SER A 325 -11.14 -6.74 -23.66
N LEU A 326 -12.21 -6.06 -23.25
CA LEU A 326 -13.60 -6.48 -23.43
C LEU A 326 -14.30 -5.74 -24.58
N PRO A 327 -15.20 -6.39 -25.35
CA PRO A 327 -15.52 -7.81 -25.29
C PRO A 327 -14.36 -8.68 -25.80
N LEU A 328 -14.20 -9.88 -25.23
CA LEU A 328 -13.07 -10.75 -25.56
C LEU A 328 -13.10 -11.19 -27.04
N PRO A 329 -12.03 -10.92 -27.81
CA PRO A 329 -11.90 -11.45 -29.16
C PRO A 329 -11.97 -12.98 -29.19
N GLY A 330 -12.64 -13.56 -30.19
CA GLY A 330 -12.75 -15.01 -30.36
C GLY A 330 -13.80 -15.69 -29.47
N PHE A 331 -14.59 -14.92 -28.72
CA PHE A 331 -15.82 -15.38 -28.08
C PHE A 331 -17.02 -14.91 -28.87
N ASN A 332 -18.00 -15.80 -29.09
CA ASN A 332 -19.24 -15.44 -29.77
C ASN A 332 -20.24 -14.85 -28.75
N ALA A 333 -19.76 -13.85 -28.00
CA ALA A 333 -20.48 -13.27 -26.90
C ALA A 333 -21.33 -12.07 -27.35
N THR A 334 -22.56 -12.01 -26.88
CA THR A 334 -23.41 -10.82 -27.02
C THR A 334 -23.36 -10.01 -25.73
N THR A 335 -23.19 -8.69 -25.83
CA THR A 335 -23.26 -7.77 -24.68
C THR A 335 -24.70 -7.31 -24.45
N TYR A 336 -25.16 -7.47 -23.21
CA TYR A 336 -26.49 -7.08 -22.74
C TYR A 336 -26.36 -5.92 -21.76
N ASN A 337 -27.15 -4.87 -21.98
CA ASN A 337 -27.24 -3.70 -21.11
C ASN A 337 -28.59 -3.69 -20.41
N LEU A 338 -28.57 -3.63 -19.08
CA LEU A 338 -29.73 -3.64 -18.20
C LEU A 338 -29.78 -2.31 -17.41
N PRO A 339 -30.19 -1.20 -18.06
CA PRO A 339 -30.15 0.13 -17.46
C PRO A 339 -31.11 0.27 -16.26
N ASP A 340 -32.16 -0.56 -16.19
CA ASP A 340 -33.12 -0.61 -15.07
C ASP A 340 -32.47 -1.04 -13.75
N ILE A 341 -31.45 -1.89 -13.81
CA ILE A 341 -30.65 -2.29 -12.64
C ILE A 341 -29.23 -1.71 -12.65
N GLY A 342 -28.91 -0.86 -13.63
CA GLY A 342 -27.60 -0.25 -13.81
C GLY A 342 -26.46 -1.27 -13.95
N ALA A 343 -26.67 -2.34 -14.73
CA ALA A 343 -25.69 -3.40 -14.93
C ALA A 343 -25.56 -3.81 -16.40
N SER A 344 -24.44 -4.44 -16.74
CA SER A 344 -24.25 -5.12 -18.02
C SER A 344 -23.44 -6.40 -17.87
N TYR A 345 -23.50 -7.22 -18.92
CA TYR A 345 -22.69 -8.44 -19.04
C TYR A 345 -22.56 -8.84 -20.51
N SER A 346 -21.52 -9.59 -20.85
CA SER A 346 -21.44 -10.36 -22.10
C SER A 346 -21.71 -11.83 -21.85
N TYR A 347 -22.32 -12.52 -22.81
CA TYR A 347 -22.59 -13.95 -22.71
C TYR A 347 -22.40 -14.68 -24.05
N ASP A 348 -21.58 -15.74 -24.02
CA ASP A 348 -21.46 -16.74 -25.09
C ASP A 348 -22.31 -17.98 -24.72
N PRO A 349 -23.48 -18.18 -25.36
CA PRO A 349 -24.39 -19.27 -25.03
C PRO A 349 -23.86 -20.65 -25.43
N VAL A 350 -22.92 -20.73 -26.37
CA VAL A 350 -22.34 -22.01 -26.81
C VAL A 350 -21.33 -22.51 -25.77
N LYS A 351 -20.54 -21.61 -25.21
CA LYS A 351 -19.56 -21.92 -24.16
C LYS A 351 -20.12 -21.85 -22.74
N GLY A 352 -21.32 -21.29 -22.57
CA GLY A 352 -21.86 -20.98 -21.24
C GLY A 352 -20.97 -20.00 -20.48
N TYR A 353 -20.38 -19.03 -21.18
CA TYR A 353 -19.38 -18.11 -20.63
C TYR A 353 -19.94 -16.70 -20.47
N MET A 354 -20.07 -16.26 -19.22
CA MET A 354 -20.57 -14.92 -18.87
C MET A 354 -19.43 -14.05 -18.34
N ILE A 355 -19.45 -12.76 -18.64
CA ILE A 355 -18.59 -11.76 -17.98
C ILE A 355 -19.47 -10.59 -17.56
N SER A 356 -19.53 -10.26 -16.26
CA SER A 356 -20.20 -9.05 -15.77
C SER A 356 -19.21 -7.89 -15.73
N TYR A 357 -19.51 -6.81 -16.44
CA TYR A 357 -18.70 -5.58 -16.52
C TYR A 357 -19.58 -4.42 -16.95
N ASP A 358 -19.16 -3.18 -16.70
CA ASP A 358 -19.86 -1.99 -17.16
C ASP A 358 -19.49 -1.66 -18.62
N THR A 359 -20.49 -1.28 -19.43
CA THR A 359 -20.25 -0.63 -20.73
C THR A 359 -20.33 0.88 -20.58
N ALA A 360 -19.91 1.64 -21.60
CA ALA A 360 -20.11 3.09 -21.67
C ALA A 360 -21.59 3.49 -21.39
N LYS A 361 -22.55 2.70 -21.87
CA LYS A 361 -23.98 2.94 -21.59
C LYS A 361 -24.30 2.82 -20.09
N ILE A 362 -23.73 1.84 -19.40
CA ILE A 362 -23.94 1.67 -17.96
C ILE A 362 -23.16 2.69 -17.14
N ALA A 363 -21.96 3.08 -17.57
CA ALA A 363 -21.22 4.19 -16.97
C ALA A 363 -22.04 5.50 -17.02
N ALA A 364 -22.69 5.80 -18.15
CA ALA A 364 -23.59 6.95 -18.25
C ALA A 364 -24.82 6.85 -17.31
N VAL A 365 -25.40 5.65 -17.14
CA VAL A 365 -26.49 5.42 -16.18
C VAL A 365 -26.02 5.66 -14.74
N LYS A 366 -24.84 5.16 -14.37
CA LYS A 366 -24.25 5.37 -13.04
C LYS A 366 -23.89 6.84 -12.80
N ALA A 367 -23.35 7.53 -13.79
CA ALA A 367 -23.10 8.98 -13.72
C ALA A 367 -24.40 9.76 -13.51
N GLN A 368 -25.47 9.43 -14.25
CA GLN A 368 -26.77 10.07 -14.05
C GLN A 368 -27.34 9.77 -12.64
N TYR A 369 -27.18 8.55 -12.14
CA TYR A 369 -27.55 8.19 -10.77
C TYR A 369 -26.82 9.06 -9.72
N VAL A 370 -25.50 9.28 -9.88
CA VAL A 370 -24.73 10.20 -9.03
C VAL A 370 -25.35 11.59 -9.03
N LEU A 371 -25.69 12.11 -10.23
CA LEU A 371 -26.29 13.44 -10.34
C LEU A 371 -27.67 13.50 -9.66
N ASP A 372 -28.52 12.50 -9.89
CA ASP A 372 -29.89 12.45 -9.38
C ASP A 372 -29.94 12.30 -7.85
N MET A 373 -29.00 11.54 -7.29
CA MET A 373 -28.85 11.31 -5.85
C MET A 373 -28.09 12.43 -5.13
N GLY A 374 -27.55 13.41 -5.86
CA GLY A 374 -26.74 14.49 -5.30
C GLY A 374 -25.44 14.00 -4.65
N LEU A 375 -24.85 12.94 -5.21
CA LEU A 375 -23.62 12.34 -4.73
C LEU A 375 -22.39 13.18 -5.09
N GLY A 376 -21.25 12.86 -4.47
CA GLY A 376 -20.00 13.59 -4.62
C GLY A 376 -19.29 13.37 -5.95
N GLY A 377 -19.59 12.28 -6.67
CA GLY A 377 -18.92 11.94 -7.93
C GLY A 377 -18.85 10.44 -8.20
N THR A 378 -17.95 10.05 -9.10
CA THR A 378 -17.55 8.65 -9.34
C THR A 378 -16.11 8.40 -8.93
N MET A 379 -15.82 7.16 -8.54
CA MET A 379 -14.49 6.60 -8.36
C MET A 379 -14.29 5.38 -9.28
N TRP A 380 -13.07 5.13 -9.75
CA TRP A 380 -12.77 4.04 -10.69
C TRP A 380 -11.59 3.19 -10.24
N TRP A 381 -11.79 1.87 -10.22
CA TRP A 381 -10.76 0.85 -9.97
C TRP A 381 -10.55 -0.04 -11.20
N GLU A 382 -9.40 0.01 -11.89
CA GLU A 382 -8.38 1.06 -11.83
C GLU A 382 -8.02 1.57 -13.25
N VAL A 383 -7.44 2.77 -13.33
CA VAL A 383 -7.39 3.59 -14.56
C VAL A 383 -6.64 2.94 -15.73
N SER A 384 -5.70 2.02 -15.48
CA SER A 384 -4.96 1.29 -16.51
C SER A 384 -5.88 0.43 -17.40
N GLN A 385 -7.04 0.07 -16.86
CA GLN A 385 -7.96 -0.90 -17.43
C GLN A 385 -9.04 -0.24 -18.30
N ASP A 386 -9.13 1.10 -18.32
CA ASP A 386 -10.07 1.81 -19.17
C ASP A 386 -9.64 1.79 -20.65
N LYS A 387 -10.61 2.00 -21.55
CA LYS A 387 -10.34 2.25 -22.96
C LYS A 387 -9.90 3.69 -23.18
N THR A 388 -9.16 3.91 -24.26
CA THR A 388 -8.67 5.24 -24.67
C THR A 388 -9.48 5.87 -25.79
N ASP A 389 -10.42 5.14 -26.37
CA ASP A 389 -11.33 5.61 -27.42
C ASP A 389 -12.66 6.13 -26.83
N ASP A 390 -13.65 6.41 -27.68
CA ASP A 390 -14.99 6.88 -27.30
C ASP A 390 -15.76 5.89 -26.39
N SER A 391 -15.22 4.68 -26.18
CA SER A 391 -15.75 3.70 -25.24
C SER A 391 -15.15 3.82 -23.83
N SER A 392 -14.27 4.80 -23.55
CA SER A 392 -13.77 5.09 -22.20
C SER A 392 -14.94 5.26 -21.23
N LEU A 393 -14.93 4.51 -20.12
CA LEU A 393 -15.95 4.63 -19.08
C LEU A 393 -15.77 5.94 -18.31
N ILE A 394 -14.54 6.33 -18.02
CA ILE A 394 -14.21 7.60 -17.35
C ILE A 394 -14.65 8.77 -18.24
N GLY A 395 -14.27 8.75 -19.52
CA GLY A 395 -14.64 9.80 -20.49
C GLY A 395 -16.16 9.91 -20.67
N THR A 396 -16.87 8.78 -20.74
CA THR A 396 -18.34 8.75 -20.82
C THR A 396 -18.99 9.39 -19.59
N THR A 397 -18.47 9.11 -18.40
CA THR A 397 -18.95 9.71 -17.16
C THR A 397 -18.73 11.22 -17.13
N VAL A 398 -17.53 11.69 -17.50
CA VAL A 398 -17.25 13.14 -17.57
C VAL A 398 -18.16 13.84 -18.58
N ASN A 399 -18.41 13.23 -19.74
CA ASN A 399 -19.36 13.76 -20.71
C ASN A 399 -20.79 13.84 -20.14
N THR A 400 -21.20 12.84 -19.38
CA THR A 400 -22.52 12.80 -18.71
C THR A 400 -22.64 13.90 -17.65
N TYR A 401 -21.55 14.23 -16.95
CA TYR A 401 -21.50 15.36 -16.02
C TYR A 401 -21.52 16.74 -16.70
N GLY A 402 -21.42 16.82 -18.04
CA GLY A 402 -21.37 18.09 -18.77
C GLY A 402 -19.97 18.51 -19.18
N GLY A 403 -19.00 17.59 -19.17
CA GLY A 403 -17.62 17.82 -19.59
C GLY A 403 -16.70 18.28 -18.46
N GLN A 404 -15.42 18.46 -18.78
CA GLN A 404 -14.35 18.74 -17.80
C GLN A 404 -14.58 20.00 -16.97
N SER A 405 -15.22 21.03 -17.55
CA SER A 405 -15.54 22.28 -16.84
C SER A 405 -16.64 22.13 -15.79
N ALA A 406 -17.43 21.05 -15.84
CA ALA A 406 -18.45 20.77 -14.85
C ALA A 406 -17.89 20.07 -13.61
N LEU A 407 -16.68 19.49 -13.71
CA LEU A 407 -16.03 18.78 -12.60
C LEU A 407 -15.57 19.74 -11.50
N ASP A 408 -15.25 19.22 -10.32
CA ASP A 408 -14.62 19.99 -9.24
C ASP A 408 -13.35 20.71 -9.71
N GLN A 409 -13.37 22.05 -9.59
CA GLN A 409 -12.29 22.95 -10.01
C GLN A 409 -11.37 23.37 -8.85
N THR A 410 -11.52 22.80 -7.65
CA THR A 410 -10.70 23.11 -6.48
C THR A 410 -9.23 22.88 -6.80
N LEU A 411 -8.40 23.88 -6.50
CA LEU A 411 -6.99 23.87 -6.84
C LEU A 411 -6.19 22.90 -5.97
N ASN A 412 -5.19 22.26 -6.57
CA ASN A 412 -4.20 21.44 -5.90
C ASN A 412 -3.07 22.28 -5.24
N HIS A 413 -2.26 21.60 -4.44
CA HIS A 413 -1.07 22.08 -3.77
C HIS A 413 0.17 21.85 -4.62
N LEU A 414 1.04 22.85 -4.73
CA LEU A 414 2.37 22.72 -5.35
C LEU A 414 3.51 23.09 -4.40
N ASN A 415 3.22 23.77 -3.29
CA ASN A 415 4.25 24.21 -2.36
C ASN A 415 4.48 23.17 -1.26
N TYR A 416 5.62 22.47 -1.34
CA TYR A 416 6.09 21.52 -0.34
C TYR A 416 7.49 21.93 0.11
N SER A 417 7.58 23.13 0.70
CA SER A 417 8.84 23.74 1.12
C SER A 417 9.61 22.94 2.18
N THR A 418 8.96 21.98 2.84
CA THR A 418 9.54 21.08 3.85
C THR A 418 9.96 19.73 3.27
N SER A 419 9.72 19.45 1.99
CA SER A 419 10.10 18.16 1.40
C SER A 419 11.60 17.93 1.50
N VAL A 420 12.01 16.72 1.85
CA VAL A 420 13.41 16.31 1.86
C VAL A 420 14.04 16.24 0.47
N TYR A 421 13.23 16.21 -0.59
CA TYR A 421 13.72 16.06 -1.96
C TYR A 421 13.89 17.42 -2.65
N ASP A 422 15.11 17.69 -3.11
CA ASP A 422 15.54 18.99 -3.61
C ASP A 422 14.74 19.43 -4.84
N ASN A 423 14.56 18.52 -5.80
CA ASN A 423 13.82 18.78 -7.04
C ASN A 423 12.32 19.00 -6.81
N LEU A 424 11.67 18.23 -5.92
CA LEU A 424 10.27 18.43 -5.55
C LEU A 424 10.08 19.72 -4.75
N ARG A 425 10.95 19.99 -3.78
CA ARG A 425 10.93 21.24 -3.00
C ARG A 425 11.10 22.48 -3.87
N ALA A 426 11.89 22.37 -4.94
CA ALA A 426 12.03 23.41 -5.97
C ALA A 426 10.85 23.49 -6.96
N GLY A 427 9.93 22.52 -6.93
CA GLY A 427 8.76 22.42 -7.80
C GLY A 427 9.07 22.02 -9.24
N PHE A 428 10.15 21.25 -9.45
CA PHE A 428 10.64 20.79 -10.75
C PHE A 428 10.67 21.91 -11.80
N PRO A 429 11.46 22.99 -11.61
CA PRO A 429 11.38 24.20 -12.42
C PRO A 429 11.66 23.91 -13.90
N GLY A 430 10.81 24.43 -14.80
CA GLY A 430 10.95 24.21 -16.25
C GLY A 430 10.53 22.82 -16.75
N GLU A 431 10.18 21.91 -15.85
CA GLU A 431 9.73 20.56 -16.24
C GLU A 431 8.21 20.49 -16.38
N THR A 432 7.77 19.73 -17.37
CA THR A 432 6.36 19.41 -17.66
C THR A 432 6.24 17.92 -17.90
N ILE A 433 5.08 17.36 -17.60
CA ILE A 433 4.81 15.98 -17.97
C ILE A 433 4.84 15.84 -19.49
N LYS A 434 5.43 14.74 -19.98
CA LYS A 434 5.50 14.43 -21.41
C LYS A 434 4.56 13.27 -21.69
N ASN A 435 3.45 13.56 -22.36
CA ASN A 435 2.57 12.50 -22.85
C ASN A 435 3.35 11.62 -23.82
N SER A 436 3.29 10.30 -23.61
CA SER A 436 3.71 9.34 -24.62
C SER A 436 2.72 9.41 -25.78
N THR A 437 2.96 10.31 -26.74
CA THR A 437 2.33 10.24 -28.07
C THR A 437 3.19 9.35 -28.95
N ALA A 438 3.23 8.06 -28.64
CA ALA A 438 3.76 7.06 -29.55
C ALA A 438 2.65 6.69 -30.55
N THR A 439 2.57 7.44 -31.66
CA THR A 439 1.93 6.96 -32.88
C THR A 439 2.66 5.69 -33.31
N SER A 440 1.98 4.54 -33.20
CA SER A 440 2.47 3.24 -33.66
C SER A 440 2.55 3.24 -35.19
N THR A 441 3.67 3.70 -35.72
CA THR A 441 4.03 3.40 -37.11
C THR A 441 4.74 2.07 -37.10
N SER A 442 3.98 1.00 -37.35
CA SER A 442 4.50 -0.32 -37.66
C SER A 442 5.49 -0.19 -38.82
N THR A 443 6.78 -0.29 -38.51
CA THR A 443 7.80 -0.61 -39.49
C THR A 443 8.50 -1.84 -38.98
N THR A 444 8.17 -2.98 -39.56
CA THR A 444 8.90 -4.23 -39.43
C THR A 444 10.31 -4.00 -40.02
N ALA A 445 11.22 -3.55 -39.18
CA ALA A 445 12.64 -3.63 -39.45
C ALA A 445 13.20 -4.64 -38.45
N THR A 446 13.48 -5.85 -38.94
CA THR A 446 14.31 -6.83 -38.26
C THR A 446 15.71 -6.23 -38.17
N VAL A 447 15.96 -5.45 -37.13
CA VAL A 447 17.30 -5.03 -36.74
C VAL A 447 17.68 -5.95 -35.59
N THR A 448 18.45 -7.00 -35.90
CA THR A 448 19.19 -7.76 -34.88
C THR A 448 20.31 -6.84 -34.38
N PRO A 449 20.26 -6.32 -33.15
CA PRO A 449 21.30 -5.45 -32.66
C PRO A 449 22.42 -6.34 -32.12
N ARG A 450 23.46 -6.57 -32.94
CA ARG A 450 24.73 -7.11 -32.45
C ARG A 450 25.50 -5.96 -31.78
N TRP A 451 25.46 -5.90 -30.45
CA TRP A 451 26.21 -4.93 -29.65
C TRP A 451 27.44 -5.58 -29.01
N THR A 452 28.56 -4.90 -29.15
CA THR A 452 29.86 -5.28 -28.58
C THR A 452 30.07 -4.59 -27.24
N SER A 453 30.30 -5.40 -26.20
CA SER A 453 31.18 -5.16 -25.04
C SER A 453 31.31 -3.72 -24.51
N SER A 454 30.29 -3.21 -23.83
CA SER A 454 30.45 -2.36 -22.63
C SER A 454 29.10 -2.19 -21.92
N VAL A 455 28.71 -3.19 -21.13
CA VAL A 455 27.55 -3.11 -20.21
C VAL A 455 28.05 -2.57 -18.87
N THR A 456 27.45 -1.47 -18.41
CA THR A 456 27.55 -1.00 -17.01
C THR A 456 26.87 -2.01 -16.09
N SER A 457 27.56 -2.44 -15.05
CA SER A 457 27.29 -3.65 -14.24
C SER A 457 26.03 -3.65 -13.35
N THR A 458 25.00 -2.84 -13.63
CA THR A 458 23.84 -2.66 -12.73
C THR A 458 22.55 -3.39 -13.16
N LEU A 459 22.53 -4.04 -14.33
CA LEU A 459 21.36 -4.77 -14.85
C LEU A 459 21.65 -6.23 -15.23
N VAL A 460 22.83 -6.74 -14.86
CA VAL A 460 23.21 -8.15 -15.04
C VAL A 460 22.84 -8.92 -13.76
N GLU A 461 22.28 -10.12 -13.89
CA GLU A 461 21.97 -10.95 -12.72
C GLU A 461 23.22 -11.12 -11.84
N PRO A 462 23.06 -11.08 -10.50
CA PRO A 462 24.18 -11.28 -9.58
C PRO A 462 24.98 -12.54 -9.91
N SER A 463 26.30 -12.51 -9.68
CA SER A 463 27.20 -13.63 -9.93
C SER A 463 27.33 -14.10 -11.39
N THR A 464 26.67 -13.46 -12.36
CA THR A 464 26.94 -13.68 -13.79
C THR A 464 28.40 -13.41 -14.11
N VAL A 465 29.04 -14.29 -14.88
CA VAL A 465 30.48 -14.22 -15.14
C VAL A 465 30.88 -12.86 -15.74
N PRO A 466 31.96 -12.23 -15.24
CA PRO A 466 32.35 -10.88 -15.66
C PRO A 466 32.90 -10.84 -17.10
N ASP A 467 33.39 -11.97 -17.62
CA ASP A 467 33.95 -12.11 -18.97
C ASP A 467 32.91 -12.58 -20.00
N CYS A 468 31.63 -12.31 -19.75
CA CYS A 468 30.57 -12.64 -20.68
C CYS A 468 30.63 -11.76 -21.94
N THR A 469 30.51 -12.39 -23.10
CA THR A 469 30.61 -11.75 -24.42
C THR A 469 29.26 -11.54 -25.11
N GLU A 470 28.21 -12.25 -24.66
CA GLU A 470 26.83 -12.07 -25.13
C GLU A 470 25.83 -12.31 -23.99
N TYR A 471 24.83 -11.43 -23.88
CA TYR A 471 23.81 -11.47 -22.83
C TYR A 471 22.41 -11.63 -23.40
N HIS A 472 21.54 -12.31 -22.66
CA HIS A 472 20.12 -12.45 -22.91
C HIS A 472 19.32 -11.72 -21.81
N LEU A 473 18.36 -10.89 -22.20
CA LEU A 473 17.43 -10.25 -21.26
C LEU A 473 16.33 -11.25 -20.93
N VAL A 474 16.22 -11.62 -19.66
CA VAL A 474 15.16 -12.50 -19.18
C VAL A 474 13.80 -11.80 -19.30
N VAL A 475 12.90 -12.35 -20.11
CA VAL A 475 11.51 -11.89 -20.25
C VAL A 475 10.50 -12.93 -19.78
N SER A 476 9.23 -12.53 -19.71
CA SER A 476 8.18 -13.37 -19.14
C SER A 476 7.97 -14.62 -20.01
N GLY A 477 8.04 -15.80 -19.39
CA GLY A 477 7.94 -17.09 -20.08
C GLY A 477 9.28 -17.63 -20.59
N ASP A 478 10.41 -17.06 -20.18
CA ASP A 478 11.72 -17.68 -20.35
C ASP A 478 11.98 -18.74 -19.29
N THR A 479 12.67 -19.80 -19.73
CA THR A 479 13.16 -20.90 -18.90
C THR A 479 14.57 -21.23 -19.35
N CYS A 480 15.39 -21.83 -18.47
CA CYS A 480 16.74 -22.32 -18.82
C CYS A 480 16.73 -23.07 -20.15
N SER A 481 15.85 -24.07 -20.29
CA SER A 481 15.77 -24.89 -21.50
C SER A 481 15.41 -24.12 -22.77
N LYS A 482 14.64 -23.03 -22.64
CA LYS A 482 14.28 -22.16 -23.77
C LYS A 482 15.46 -21.30 -24.20
N ILE A 483 16.15 -20.68 -23.24
CA ILE A 483 17.35 -19.87 -23.48
C ILE A 483 18.49 -20.75 -24.01
N GLU A 484 18.74 -21.89 -23.37
CA GLU A 484 19.73 -22.90 -23.80
C GLU A 484 19.49 -23.34 -25.25
N SER A 485 18.23 -23.65 -25.60
CA SER A 485 17.86 -24.04 -26.96
C SER A 485 17.98 -22.88 -27.96
N GLU A 486 17.78 -21.64 -27.53
CA GLU A 486 17.85 -20.45 -28.39
C GLU A 486 19.31 -20.11 -28.74
N TYR A 487 20.22 -20.21 -27.78
CA TYR A 487 21.64 -19.88 -27.97
C TYR A 487 22.52 -21.11 -28.26
N GLY A 488 21.96 -22.32 -28.21
CA GLY A 488 22.68 -23.55 -28.51
C GLY A 488 23.74 -23.92 -27.47
N ILE A 489 23.45 -23.64 -26.19
CA ILE A 489 24.36 -23.83 -25.06
C ILE A 489 23.81 -24.90 -24.11
N THR A 490 24.68 -25.62 -23.41
CA THR A 490 24.27 -26.66 -22.45
C THR A 490 23.86 -26.05 -21.11
N ASN A 491 23.03 -26.77 -20.35
CA ASN A 491 22.64 -26.38 -18.99
C ASN A 491 23.86 -26.19 -18.07
N ASP A 492 24.91 -27.01 -18.24
CA ASP A 492 26.16 -26.88 -17.48
C ASP A 492 26.94 -25.60 -17.85
N GLU A 493 26.93 -25.19 -19.13
CA GLU A 493 27.55 -23.93 -19.57
C GLU A 493 26.74 -22.73 -19.07
N PHE A 494 25.42 -22.79 -19.19
CA PHE A 494 24.51 -21.74 -18.74
C PHE A 494 24.58 -21.54 -17.22
N ALA A 495 24.56 -22.62 -16.43
CA ALA A 495 24.66 -22.56 -14.98
C ALA A 495 26.06 -22.11 -14.50
N GLN A 496 27.12 -22.41 -15.25
CA GLN A 496 28.47 -21.91 -14.93
C GLN A 496 28.64 -20.43 -15.25
N TRP A 497 28.02 -19.93 -16.32
CA TRP A 497 28.05 -18.52 -16.66
C TRP A 497 27.06 -17.68 -15.83
N ASN A 498 25.99 -18.31 -15.34
CA ASN A 498 24.97 -17.71 -14.48
C ASN A 498 24.74 -18.53 -13.20
N PRO A 499 25.73 -18.57 -12.28
CA PRO A 499 25.64 -19.35 -11.04
C PRO A 499 24.44 -19.03 -10.16
N TYR A 500 23.91 -17.80 -10.26
CA TYR A 500 22.76 -17.35 -9.48
C TYR A 500 21.43 -17.94 -9.97
N SER A 501 21.23 -18.02 -11.29
CA SER A 501 20.00 -18.60 -11.89
C SER A 501 19.85 -20.09 -11.57
N GLY A 502 20.98 -20.80 -11.33
CA GLY A 502 21.03 -22.21 -10.96
C GLY A 502 20.79 -23.17 -12.12
N SER A 503 21.09 -24.46 -11.95
CA SER A 503 20.93 -25.48 -13.01
C SER A 503 19.46 -25.80 -13.36
N SER A 504 18.51 -25.37 -12.53
CA SER A 504 17.07 -25.49 -12.79
C SER A 504 16.37 -24.17 -13.15
N CYS A 505 17.10 -23.05 -13.24
CA CYS A 505 16.52 -21.70 -13.45
C CYS A 505 15.49 -21.25 -12.40
N GLU A 506 15.54 -21.77 -11.18
CA GLU A 506 14.61 -21.39 -10.11
C GLU A 506 14.75 -19.92 -9.69
N ASN A 507 15.86 -19.27 -10.04
CA ASN A 507 16.18 -17.88 -9.69
C ASN A 507 16.39 -16.98 -10.93
N LEU A 508 15.76 -17.28 -12.06
CA LEU A 508 15.85 -16.46 -13.27
C LEU A 508 15.02 -15.17 -13.09
N TRP A 509 15.68 -14.01 -13.07
CA TRP A 509 15.11 -12.71 -12.70
C TRP A 509 14.57 -11.97 -13.92
N LEU A 510 13.25 -11.83 -13.96
CA LEU A 510 12.57 -11.07 -14.99
C LEU A 510 13.12 -9.64 -15.08
N GLY A 511 13.55 -9.23 -16.26
CA GLY A 511 14.10 -7.89 -16.52
C GLY A 511 15.61 -7.75 -16.30
N PHE A 512 16.32 -8.82 -15.93
CA PHE A 512 17.77 -8.84 -15.78
C PHE A 512 18.46 -9.57 -16.93
N TYR A 513 19.74 -9.25 -17.16
CA TYR A 513 20.56 -9.90 -18.18
C TYR A 513 21.33 -11.10 -17.62
N VAL A 514 21.24 -12.24 -18.32
CA VAL A 514 22.04 -13.45 -18.08
C VAL A 514 23.04 -13.66 -19.21
N CYS A 515 24.20 -14.22 -18.90
CA CYS A 515 25.22 -14.57 -19.87
C CYS A 515 24.83 -15.78 -20.71
N VAL A 516 24.92 -15.65 -22.03
CA VAL A 516 24.66 -16.73 -23.00
C VAL A 516 25.86 -17.04 -23.89
N GLN A 517 26.96 -16.30 -23.73
CA GLN A 517 28.24 -16.63 -24.32
C GLN A 517 29.41 -16.20 -23.42
N GLY A 518 29.95 -17.12 -22.63
CA GLY A 518 31.08 -16.89 -21.72
C GLY A 518 32.38 -17.61 -22.14
N PRO A 519 33.44 -17.56 -21.32
CA PRO A 519 34.69 -18.24 -21.60
C PRO A 519 34.52 -19.76 -21.73
N THR A 520 35.28 -20.41 -22.63
CA THR A 520 35.26 -21.86 -22.86
C THR A 520 35.93 -22.61 -21.71
N ILE A 521 35.21 -23.54 -21.07
CA ILE A 521 35.69 -24.25 -19.88
C ILE A 521 35.99 -25.72 -20.21
N SER A 522 37.21 -26.16 -19.89
CA SER A 522 37.66 -27.56 -20.06
C SER A 522 37.34 -28.38 -18.81
N THR A 523 36.54 -29.43 -18.95
CA THR A 523 36.23 -30.38 -17.88
C THR A 523 37.34 -31.42 -17.71
N THR A 524 38.08 -31.39 -16.60
CA THR A 524 38.90 -32.53 -16.16
C THR A 524 38.51 -32.98 -14.77
N SER A 525 38.05 -34.24 -14.70
CA SER A 525 37.65 -34.98 -13.50
C SER A 525 38.86 -35.47 -12.71
N SER A 526 38.80 -35.45 -11.37
CA SER A 526 39.47 -36.44 -10.52
C SER A 526 39.02 -36.39 -9.05
N ALA A 527 38.77 -37.58 -8.47
CA ALA A 527 38.52 -37.86 -7.05
C ALA A 527 39.85 -38.15 -6.28
N PRO A 528 39.86 -38.58 -5.00
CA PRO A 528 40.04 -37.73 -3.80
C PRO A 528 41.31 -38.04 -2.98
N ALA A 529 41.87 -37.06 -2.25
CA ALA A 529 42.76 -37.31 -1.09
C ALA A 529 43.00 -36.08 -0.16
N THR A 530 42.65 -36.26 1.12
CA THR A 530 43.34 -35.95 2.38
C THR A 530 44.02 -34.58 2.65
N THR A 531 43.37 -33.83 3.57
CA THR A 531 43.83 -32.84 4.58
C THR A 531 45.15 -32.08 4.39
N THR A 532 45.05 -30.74 4.32
CA THR A 532 45.84 -29.80 5.15
C THR A 532 45.02 -28.52 5.36
N ALA A 533 44.99 -28.02 6.60
CA ALA A 533 44.21 -26.88 7.05
C ALA A 533 44.47 -25.63 6.21
N THR A 534 43.39 -25.07 5.65
CA THR A 534 43.36 -23.74 5.04
C THR A 534 42.13 -23.04 5.59
N THR A 535 42.30 -21.86 6.17
CA THR A 535 41.22 -21.03 6.70
C THR A 535 40.23 -20.71 5.59
N THR A 536 38.99 -21.16 5.74
CA THR A 536 37.87 -20.89 4.85
C THR A 536 37.66 -19.38 4.76
N ALA A 537 37.74 -18.82 3.56
CA ALA A 537 37.30 -17.45 3.32
C ALA A 537 35.78 -17.36 3.58
N ALA A 538 35.33 -16.26 4.20
CA ALA A 538 33.93 -16.03 4.48
C ALA A 538 33.10 -16.03 3.17
N PRO A 539 31.97 -16.75 3.11
CA PRO A 539 31.06 -16.71 1.97
C PRO A 539 30.37 -15.34 1.87
N SER A 540 30.11 -14.87 0.65
CA SER A 540 29.49 -13.55 0.36
C SER A 540 28.15 -13.72 -0.35
N PRO A 541 27.11 -12.92 -0.03
CA PRO A 541 27.14 -11.83 0.94
C PRO A 541 27.03 -12.34 2.39
N THR A 542 27.90 -11.86 3.28
CA THR A 542 27.76 -12.07 4.73
C THR A 542 26.95 -10.92 5.30
N GLU A 543 26.07 -11.20 6.25
CA GLU A 543 25.28 -10.16 6.91
C GLU A 543 26.19 -9.15 7.63
N PRO A 544 25.84 -7.84 7.68
CA PRO A 544 26.67 -6.85 8.35
C PRO A 544 27.01 -7.25 9.78
N SER A 545 28.21 -6.89 10.24
CA SER A 545 28.71 -7.17 11.60
C SER A 545 28.80 -8.66 11.99
N THR A 546 28.57 -9.63 11.10
CA THR A 546 28.94 -11.03 11.34
C THR A 546 30.46 -11.13 11.59
N ILE A 547 30.85 -11.82 12.65
CA ILE A 547 32.25 -11.85 13.10
C ILE A 547 33.19 -12.47 12.06
N SER A 548 34.35 -11.86 11.85
CA SER A 548 35.35 -12.34 10.89
C SER A 548 36.07 -13.63 11.33
N SER A 549 35.96 -14.00 12.61
CA SER A 549 36.53 -15.23 13.20
C SER A 549 35.59 -16.43 13.11
N CYS A 550 34.47 -16.29 12.40
CA CYS A 550 33.53 -17.38 12.19
C CYS A 550 34.13 -18.53 11.37
N THR A 551 33.91 -19.76 11.80
CA THR A 551 34.42 -20.98 11.16
C THR A 551 33.35 -21.76 10.42
N ASN A 552 32.07 -21.46 10.62
CA ASN A 552 30.96 -22.07 9.89
C ASN A 552 29.79 -21.08 9.71
N TYR A 553 29.20 -21.05 8.51
CA TYR A 553 28.15 -20.11 8.13
C TYR A 553 26.86 -20.83 7.75
N HIS A 554 25.73 -20.17 7.99
CA HIS A 554 24.42 -20.59 7.56
C HIS A 554 23.87 -19.56 6.56
N LEU A 555 23.44 -20.01 5.39
CA LEU A 555 22.69 -19.18 4.45
C LEU A 555 21.24 -19.13 4.90
N VAL A 556 20.76 -17.94 5.26
CA VAL A 556 19.37 -17.74 5.64
C VAL A 556 18.47 -18.03 4.44
N VAL A 557 17.56 -18.98 4.57
CA VAL A 557 16.53 -19.28 3.56
C VAL A 557 15.13 -18.94 4.06
N SER A 558 14.14 -19.03 3.17
CA SER A 558 12.75 -18.70 3.51
C SER A 558 12.27 -19.61 4.65
N GLU A 559 11.52 -19.05 5.60
CA GLU A 559 11.04 -19.68 6.84
C GLU A 559 12.09 -19.87 7.94
N ASP A 560 13.36 -19.51 7.73
CA ASP A 560 14.31 -19.46 8.82
C ASP A 560 13.97 -18.35 9.82
N THR A 561 14.19 -18.66 11.10
CA THR A 561 14.14 -17.75 12.24
C THR A 561 15.41 -17.97 13.06
N CYS A 562 15.80 -17.02 13.90
CA CYS A 562 16.96 -17.18 14.79
C CYS A 562 16.76 -18.40 15.68
N TYR A 563 15.53 -18.61 16.18
CA TYR A 563 15.18 -19.79 16.94
C TYR A 563 15.35 -21.11 16.17
N SER A 564 14.94 -21.17 14.89
CA SER A 564 15.11 -22.38 14.08
C SER A 564 16.58 -22.65 13.75
N ILE A 565 17.38 -21.61 13.54
CA ILE A 565 18.83 -21.69 13.27
C ILE A 565 19.59 -22.10 14.53
N GLU A 566 19.35 -21.43 15.66
CA GLU A 566 19.90 -21.76 16.97
C GLU A 566 19.66 -23.24 17.32
N THR A 567 18.42 -23.69 17.13
CA THR A 567 18.01 -25.09 17.37
C THR A 567 18.71 -26.05 16.40
N LYS A 568 18.83 -25.68 15.12
CA LYS A 568 19.45 -26.50 14.07
C LYS A 568 20.95 -26.71 14.31
N TYR A 569 21.66 -25.71 14.81
CA TYR A 569 23.10 -25.78 15.06
C TYR A 569 23.47 -26.05 16.52
N GLY A 570 22.49 -26.08 17.43
CA GLY A 570 22.70 -26.36 18.85
C GLY A 570 23.46 -25.27 19.59
N ILE A 571 23.22 -24.01 19.23
CA ILE A 571 23.91 -22.82 19.74
C ILE A 571 22.94 -21.95 20.56
N THR A 572 23.43 -21.27 21.58
CA THR A 572 22.60 -20.40 22.43
C THR A 572 22.32 -19.05 21.77
N ALA A 573 21.21 -18.39 22.12
CA ALA A 573 20.91 -17.04 21.63
C ALA A 573 22.01 -16.02 21.96
N ASP A 574 22.71 -16.19 23.10
CA ASP A 574 23.85 -15.36 23.49
C ASP A 574 25.08 -15.60 22.59
N GLU A 575 25.35 -16.85 22.20
CA GLU A 575 26.42 -17.18 21.25
C GLU A 575 26.06 -16.68 19.84
N PHE A 576 24.82 -16.87 19.42
CA PHE A 576 24.31 -16.44 18.12
C PHE A 576 24.34 -14.92 17.97
N SER A 577 23.95 -14.18 19.00
CA SER A 577 23.99 -12.71 19.04
C SER A 577 25.42 -12.17 19.12
N GLN A 578 26.32 -12.86 19.83
CA GLN A 578 27.74 -12.49 19.86
C GLN A 578 28.42 -12.66 18.50
N TRP A 579 28.03 -13.68 17.73
CA TRP A 579 28.61 -13.94 16.42
C TRP A 579 27.94 -13.15 15.29
N ASN A 580 26.69 -12.71 15.48
CA ASN A 580 25.92 -11.91 14.53
C ASN A 580 25.23 -10.69 15.19
N PRO A 581 26.00 -9.71 15.68
CA PRO A 581 25.47 -8.54 16.39
C PRO A 581 24.37 -7.74 15.66
N TYR A 582 24.38 -7.76 14.32
CA TYR A 582 23.44 -6.97 13.51
C TYR A 582 22.03 -7.57 13.44
N ILE A 583 21.92 -8.90 13.56
CA ILE A 583 20.62 -9.62 13.51
C ILE A 583 19.66 -9.11 14.60
N GLY A 584 20.22 -8.69 15.75
CA GLY A 584 19.46 -8.23 16.91
C GLY A 584 18.89 -9.39 17.74
N SER A 585 18.67 -9.16 19.03
CA SER A 585 18.12 -10.16 19.96
C SER A 585 16.65 -10.49 19.72
N ASP A 586 15.96 -9.68 18.91
CA ASP A 586 14.59 -9.88 18.44
C ASP A 586 14.52 -10.58 17.06
N CYS A 587 15.67 -10.90 16.46
CA CYS A 587 15.79 -11.57 15.17
C CYS A 587 15.28 -10.79 13.95
N MET A 588 15.01 -9.49 14.09
CA MET A 588 14.32 -8.73 13.04
C MET A 588 15.21 -8.39 11.84
N ASN A 589 16.52 -8.53 11.96
CA ASN A 589 17.47 -8.26 10.88
C ASN A 589 18.05 -9.54 10.25
N LEU A 590 17.43 -10.71 10.43
CA LEU A 590 17.87 -11.94 9.77
C LEU A 590 17.58 -11.88 8.25
N TRP A 591 18.60 -11.58 7.44
CA TRP A 591 18.41 -11.26 6.03
C TRP A 591 18.38 -12.51 5.13
N LEU A 592 17.25 -12.73 4.47
CA LEU A 592 17.09 -13.80 3.48
C LEU A 592 18.18 -13.71 2.39
N GLY A 593 18.89 -14.81 2.17
CA GLY A 593 19.96 -14.89 1.17
C GLY A 593 21.33 -14.38 1.64
N PHE A 594 21.49 -14.02 2.93
CA PHE A 594 22.79 -13.65 3.52
C PHE A 594 23.35 -14.80 4.37
N TYR A 595 24.68 -14.88 4.42
CA TYR A 595 25.38 -15.81 5.30
C TYR A 595 25.59 -15.19 6.67
N ILE A 596 25.25 -15.95 7.71
CA ILE A 596 25.45 -15.59 9.10
C ILE A 596 26.31 -16.63 9.82
N CYS A 597 27.00 -16.24 10.88
CA CYS A 597 27.86 -17.13 11.63
C CYS A 597 27.08 -18.07 12.55
N VAL A 598 27.34 -19.37 12.45
CA VAL A 598 26.76 -20.39 13.33
C VAL A 598 27.81 -21.19 14.08
N GLN A 599 29.09 -20.83 13.94
CA GLN A 599 30.19 -21.40 14.73
C GLN A 599 31.35 -20.41 14.83
N GLY A 600 31.57 -19.85 16.02
CA GLY A 600 32.69 -18.95 16.34
C GLY A 600 33.52 -19.46 17.52
N PRO A 601 34.57 -18.72 17.95
CA PRO A 601 35.34 -19.08 19.13
C PRO A 601 34.46 -19.05 20.39
N THR A 602 34.47 -20.14 21.16
CA THR A 602 33.63 -20.30 22.35
C THR A 602 34.19 -19.53 23.54
N SER A 603 33.41 -18.59 24.08
CA SER A 603 33.71 -17.93 25.35
C SER A 603 33.29 -18.84 26.51
N SER A 604 34.26 -19.45 27.18
CA SER A 604 34.04 -20.21 28.40
C SER A 604 33.71 -19.28 29.58
N THR A 605 32.44 -19.23 30.00
CA THR A 605 32.09 -18.88 31.37
C THR A 605 31.00 -19.79 31.93
N THR A 606 31.35 -20.40 33.05
CA THR A 606 30.69 -21.43 33.86
C THR A 606 29.27 -21.13 34.30
N SER A 607 28.45 -22.18 34.28
CA SER A 607 27.10 -22.30 34.84
C SER A 607 27.02 -22.03 36.35
N SER A 608 25.92 -21.42 36.80
CA SER A 608 25.29 -21.77 38.08
C SER A 608 23.76 -21.74 37.96
N ALA A 609 23.13 -22.72 38.63
CA ALA A 609 21.78 -23.22 38.42
C ALA A 609 20.64 -22.34 39.01
N PRO A 610 19.37 -22.53 38.58
CA PRO A 610 18.23 -21.79 39.08
C PRO A 610 17.69 -22.38 40.39
N VAL A 611 17.38 -21.52 41.36
CA VAL A 611 16.66 -21.88 42.60
C VAL A 611 15.21 -21.40 42.50
N ALA A 612 14.29 -22.32 42.76
CA ALA A 612 12.85 -22.14 42.76
C ALA A 612 12.30 -21.49 44.05
N SER A 613 11.18 -20.77 43.94
CA SER A 613 10.11 -20.57 44.95
C SER A 613 9.05 -19.62 44.37
N SER A 614 7.91 -20.05 43.81
CA SER A 614 6.63 -20.46 44.44
C SER A 614 5.82 -19.39 45.20
N ALA A 615 4.61 -19.15 44.68
CA ALA A 615 3.31 -18.94 45.34
C ALA A 615 2.80 -17.51 45.73
N SER A 616 1.84 -17.04 44.92
CA SER A 616 0.46 -16.56 45.23
C SER A 616 0.15 -15.80 46.53
N ALA A 617 -0.54 -14.65 46.42
CA ALA A 617 -2.01 -14.53 46.57
C ALA A 617 -2.51 -13.10 46.94
N ILE A 618 -3.45 -12.59 46.13
CA ILE A 618 -4.79 -12.06 46.51
C ILE A 618 -4.91 -10.75 47.34
N SER A 619 -5.36 -9.71 46.63
CA SER A 619 -6.58 -8.90 46.85
C SER A 619 -6.73 -7.85 47.96
N SER A 620 -7.17 -6.68 47.48
CA SER A 620 -8.29 -5.83 47.95
C SER A 620 -7.96 -4.53 48.71
N SER A 621 -8.35 -3.42 48.05
CA SER A 621 -9.08 -2.20 48.48
C SER A 621 -9.29 -1.95 49.99
N ILE A 622 -9.33 -0.72 50.55
CA ILE A 622 -9.99 0.55 50.15
C ILE A 622 -9.34 1.76 50.91
N PRO A 623 -9.89 3.02 51.02
CA PRO A 623 -9.13 4.26 50.81
C PRO A 623 -9.00 5.16 52.07
N MET A 624 -8.17 6.21 52.05
CA MET A 624 -8.47 7.46 52.79
C MET A 624 -7.49 8.61 52.49
N THR A 625 -8.09 9.71 52.02
CA THR A 625 -7.66 11.12 52.06
C THR A 625 -7.30 11.59 53.50
N ILE A 626 -6.35 12.51 53.76
CA ILE A 626 -6.34 14.01 53.79
C ILE A 626 -5.04 14.41 54.61
N PRO A 627 -4.44 15.64 54.71
CA PRO A 627 -4.45 16.89 53.91
C PRO A 627 -3.04 17.37 53.46
N ALA A 628 -3.10 18.42 52.63
CA ALA A 628 -2.05 19.31 52.18
C ALA A 628 -1.14 19.92 53.27
N THR A 629 0.13 20.10 52.90
CA THR A 629 1.00 21.14 53.45
C THR A 629 1.49 22.00 52.28
N THR A 630 1.13 23.29 52.34
CA THR A 630 1.51 24.36 51.40
C THR A 630 3.00 24.68 51.51
N THR A 631 3.68 24.67 50.37
CA THR A 631 4.97 25.35 50.18
C THR A 631 4.91 26.17 48.89
N THR A 632 4.90 27.48 49.07
CA THR A 632 5.07 28.49 48.03
C THR A 632 6.44 28.35 47.37
N THR A 633 6.46 28.12 46.06
CA THR A 633 7.64 28.32 45.22
C THR A 633 7.31 29.26 44.07
N THR A 634 8.25 30.18 43.88
CA THR A 634 8.31 31.28 42.93
C THR A 634 8.08 30.83 41.48
N SER A 635 7.14 31.49 40.81
CA SER A 635 6.83 31.33 39.39
C SER A 635 8.00 31.79 38.50
N THR A 636 8.61 30.86 37.79
CA THR A 636 9.25 31.13 36.50
C THR A 636 8.30 30.66 35.41
N SER A 637 8.07 31.51 34.41
CA SER A 637 7.14 31.24 33.31
C SER A 637 7.61 30.02 32.50
N ALA A 638 6.85 28.92 32.54
CA ALA A 638 7.08 27.75 31.72
C ALA A 638 6.83 28.08 30.24
N ILE A 639 7.82 27.79 29.39
CA ILE A 639 7.68 27.81 27.94
C ILE A 639 6.75 26.64 27.56
N ALA A 640 5.74 26.88 26.72
CA ALA A 640 4.89 25.80 26.23
C ALA A 640 5.69 24.86 25.30
N PRO A 641 5.53 23.53 25.39
CA PRO A 641 6.27 22.57 24.57
C PRO A 641 5.98 22.79 23.07
N PRO A 642 6.99 22.73 22.18
CA PRO A 642 6.78 22.75 20.74
C PRO A 642 6.04 21.49 20.27
N SER A 643 5.19 21.60 19.25
CA SER A 643 4.37 20.49 18.74
C SER A 643 4.82 20.08 17.33
N PRO A 644 4.91 18.77 17.02
CA PRO A 644 4.63 17.64 17.91
C PRO A 644 5.82 17.29 18.82
N THR A 645 5.57 17.09 20.13
CA THR A 645 6.56 16.52 21.06
C THR A 645 6.40 15.00 21.11
N GLU A 646 7.50 14.24 21.17
CA GLU A 646 7.48 12.78 21.25
C GLU A 646 6.77 12.29 22.55
N PRO A 647 6.03 11.16 22.54
CA PRO A 647 5.36 10.67 23.73
C PRO A 647 6.29 10.49 24.93
N SER A 648 5.76 10.66 26.13
CA SER A 648 6.49 10.53 27.40
C SER A 648 7.68 11.46 27.59
N THR A 649 7.98 12.39 26.67
CA THR A 649 8.95 13.47 26.94
C THR A 649 8.52 14.24 28.20
N ILE A 650 9.46 14.45 29.11
CA ILE A 650 9.17 15.00 30.44
C ILE A 650 8.58 16.42 30.35
N SER A 651 7.65 16.73 31.26
CA SER A 651 7.00 18.05 31.33
C SER A 651 7.89 19.14 31.92
N SER A 652 8.98 18.78 32.61
CA SER A 652 10.00 19.69 33.14
C SER A 652 11.07 20.05 32.10
N CYS A 653 10.88 19.64 30.85
CA CYS A 653 11.80 19.98 29.77
C CYS A 653 11.86 21.50 29.53
N THR A 654 13.08 22.02 29.45
CA THR A 654 13.38 23.43 29.23
C THR A 654 13.98 23.70 27.85
N ASP A 655 14.49 22.68 27.16
CA ASP A 655 15.09 22.81 25.84
C ASP A 655 14.79 21.60 24.94
N TYR A 656 14.51 21.83 23.66
CA TYR A 656 13.99 20.83 22.73
C TYR A 656 14.81 20.73 21.45
N HIS A 657 14.95 19.51 20.94
CA HIS A 657 15.58 19.21 19.65
C HIS A 657 14.53 18.62 18.70
N LEU A 658 14.41 19.18 17.50
CA LEU A 658 13.60 18.61 16.42
C LEU A 658 14.41 17.54 15.71
N VAL A 659 13.99 16.28 15.79
CA VAL A 659 14.65 15.16 15.12
C VAL A 659 14.52 15.33 13.61
N VAL A 660 15.64 15.37 12.89
CA VAL A 660 15.74 15.42 11.43
C VAL A 660 16.39 14.15 10.87
N SER A 661 16.37 13.99 9.55
CA SER A 661 16.88 12.79 8.90
C SER A 661 18.39 12.69 9.09
N GLY A 662 18.87 11.53 9.56
CA GLY A 662 20.27 11.29 9.90
C GLY A 662 20.61 11.49 11.38
N ASP A 663 19.67 12.01 12.18
CA ASP A 663 19.86 12.05 13.63
C ASP A 663 19.80 10.66 14.25
N THR A 664 20.67 10.47 15.24
CA THR A 664 20.72 9.33 16.16
C THR A 664 20.74 9.87 17.58
N CYS A 665 20.30 9.09 18.56
CA CYS A 665 20.39 9.48 19.97
C CYS A 665 21.83 9.83 20.34
N TYR A 666 22.80 9.03 19.87
CA TYR A 666 24.22 9.33 20.04
C TYR A 666 24.60 10.71 19.49
N SER A 667 24.21 11.04 18.26
CA SER A 667 24.54 12.35 17.67
C SER A 667 23.88 13.52 18.41
N ILE A 668 22.66 13.33 18.93
CA ILE A 668 21.94 14.36 19.70
C ILE A 668 22.58 14.52 21.09
N GLU A 669 22.88 13.41 21.75
CA GLU A 669 23.61 13.37 23.02
C GLU A 669 24.94 14.12 22.94
N GLN A 670 25.72 13.89 21.87
CA GLN A 670 26.96 14.63 21.61
C GLN A 670 26.72 16.11 21.33
N THR A 671 25.67 16.44 20.58
CA THR A 671 25.35 17.84 20.20
C THR A 671 25.00 18.69 21.41
N TYR A 672 24.23 18.13 22.36
CA TYR A 672 23.78 18.85 23.55
C TYR A 672 24.62 18.56 24.80
N ASN A 673 25.65 17.71 24.68
CA ASN A 673 26.54 17.29 25.76
C ASN A 673 25.78 16.71 26.96
N ILE A 674 24.89 15.75 26.68
CA ILE A 674 24.01 15.07 27.64
C ILE A 674 24.32 13.58 27.63
N THR A 675 24.24 12.92 28.79
CA THR A 675 24.51 11.47 28.86
C THR A 675 23.33 10.67 28.29
N PRO A 676 23.54 9.43 27.81
CA PRO A 676 22.44 8.55 27.41
C PRO A 676 21.41 8.35 28.52
N GLU A 677 21.85 8.30 29.77
CA GLU A 677 20.96 8.16 30.93
C GLU A 677 20.10 9.41 31.16
N GLN A 678 20.66 10.61 31.02
CA GLN A 678 19.90 11.87 31.06
C GLN A 678 18.92 11.94 29.90
N PHE A 679 19.38 11.62 28.69
CA PHE A 679 18.58 11.64 27.48
C PHE A 679 17.37 10.68 27.55
N ASN A 680 17.60 9.45 28.02
CA ASN A 680 16.53 8.45 28.21
C ASN A 680 15.62 8.79 29.38
N THR A 681 16.12 9.44 30.44
CA THR A 681 15.29 9.92 31.55
C THR A 681 14.35 11.02 31.08
N TRP A 682 14.82 11.90 30.19
CA TRP A 682 14.01 13.00 29.66
C TRP A 682 13.11 12.57 28.51
N ASN A 683 13.47 11.50 27.80
CA ASN A 683 12.70 10.92 26.70
C ASN A 683 12.50 9.39 26.89
N PRO A 684 11.76 8.94 27.91
CA PRO A 684 11.56 7.52 28.21
C PRO A 684 11.01 6.68 27.06
N TYR A 685 10.31 7.32 26.11
CA TYR A 685 9.73 6.63 24.97
C TYR A 685 10.73 6.32 23.86
N VAL A 686 11.78 7.13 23.70
CA VAL A 686 12.84 6.93 22.69
C VAL A 686 13.53 5.57 22.89
N GLY A 687 13.62 5.12 24.14
CA GLY A 687 14.21 3.86 24.55
C GLY A 687 15.74 3.91 24.59
N SER A 688 16.35 3.09 25.44
CA SER A 688 17.81 3.04 25.61
C SER A 688 18.55 2.49 24.38
N ASP A 689 17.83 1.88 23.45
CA ASP A 689 18.29 1.38 22.17
C ASP A 689 18.07 2.39 21.02
N CYS A 690 17.49 3.57 21.30
CA CYS A 690 17.21 4.64 20.34
C CYS A 690 16.22 4.28 19.22
N ASN A 691 15.58 3.12 19.27
CA ASN A 691 14.74 2.62 18.18
C ASN A 691 13.41 3.37 18.02
N SER A 692 13.05 4.18 19.01
CA SER A 692 11.82 4.99 18.99
C SER A 692 12.09 6.48 18.79
N LEU A 693 13.27 6.88 18.32
CA LEU A 693 13.55 8.27 17.97
C LEU A 693 12.73 8.71 16.73
N TRP A 694 11.73 9.58 16.92
CA TRP A 694 10.78 9.87 15.85
C TRP A 694 11.18 11.09 15.00
N LEU A 695 11.44 10.84 13.71
CA LEU A 695 11.66 11.91 12.73
C LEU A 695 10.52 12.94 12.77
N SER A 696 10.89 14.22 12.77
CA SER A 696 10.00 15.39 12.85
C SER A 696 9.25 15.58 14.17
N PHE A 697 9.64 14.89 15.24
CA PHE A 697 9.17 15.18 16.60
C PHE A 697 10.22 15.96 17.39
N TYR A 698 9.75 16.79 18.32
CA TYR A 698 10.58 17.42 19.32
C TYR A 698 10.80 16.47 20.50
N ILE A 699 12.06 16.33 20.91
CA ILE A 699 12.47 15.59 22.10
C ILE A 699 13.19 16.53 23.07
N CYS A 700 13.23 16.18 24.34
CA CYS A 700 13.88 16.96 25.36
C CYS A 700 15.40 16.79 25.36
N VAL A 701 16.12 17.90 25.35
CA VAL A 701 17.60 17.93 25.42
C VAL A 701 18.11 18.81 26.56
N GLY A 702 17.22 19.30 27.42
CA GLY A 702 17.57 19.96 28.67
C GLY A 702 16.40 20.07 29.63
N ALA A 703 16.61 19.81 30.92
CA ALA A 703 15.60 19.88 31.97
C ALA A 703 16.15 20.56 33.25
N SER A 704 15.25 21.09 34.10
CA SER A 704 15.65 21.73 35.37
C SER A 704 16.24 20.74 36.38
N SER A 705 17.28 21.17 37.11
CA SER A 705 18.21 20.36 37.92
C SER A 705 17.65 19.60 39.15
N THR A 706 16.34 19.37 39.24
CA THR A 706 15.73 18.59 40.32
C THR A 706 15.52 17.11 39.97
N ASP A 707 15.69 16.73 38.70
CA ASP A 707 15.45 15.36 38.21
C ASP A 707 16.68 14.67 37.59
N SER A 708 17.90 15.23 37.76
CA SER A 708 19.13 14.50 37.43
C SER A 708 19.54 13.62 38.61
N LEU A 709 19.36 12.31 38.45
CA LEU A 709 19.55 11.24 39.42
C LEU A 709 20.79 11.41 40.34
N ASP A 710 20.53 11.34 41.65
CA ASP A 710 21.41 10.74 42.66
C ASP A 710 21.15 9.23 42.70
#